data_AF-A0A2S3QR87-F1
#
_entry.id   AF-A0A2S3QR87-F1
#
_cell.length_a   1.000
_cell.length_b   1.000
_cell.length_c   1.000
_cell.angle_alpha   90.00
_cell.angle_beta   90.00
_cell.angle_gamma   90.00
#
_symmetry.space_group_name_H-M   'P 1'
#
loop_
_entity.id
_entity.type
_entity.pdbx_description
1 polymer ?
#
loop_
_entity_poly.entity_id
_entity_poly.type
_entity_poly.pdbx_seq_one_letter_code
_entity_poly.pdbx_strand_id
1 'polypeptide(L)'
;MAMRHDHLTFPVGKKGEHKVTKVVLVQLGSPKSPSTSDVRKYLKDFLADPRVVDIDPRLWKIILNLFVLPFRPKRSAALYKRIWEGSEFPLTRITREFTHRVNELTPEHIEVEHAFLLCEPKVADVYAKWEAELDERRDPAQKLIVIPMFPQYSESTIASGIDFFGKLLETKVRIPNFEVITNFHRLHAFIDNSIAKINEKLANESIDELVISFHGIPKRRVIYKKDPYYQHCFETFELIKQGVVGIEADKIHMTYQSRFGSEEWLTPYTDEYTANLAKAGAKNIAVYCPAFVADCLETIDEIGTELQEEVEEYGTHIHAIECLNDDENWAKGFANYVETLCENPKDVEKIEYQLEEEKYMEMPKQTMESEPLSDNAKKSLKIVFLTLFLDLVGFSIIFPLFPALAKYYLTVDADNVFLKAIFGSIDTLTQAGGASNFSAIVLFGGALGALYSLLQFVAAPIWGTISDRIGRKPVLLVSVFGLFISYVLWAVAGNFTILIIARFIGGIMGGNISTATAVVADVTTNKNRSKGMATIGIAFALGFIIGPAMGGILSLFDLTKFYPVLADYGVNPFSMAAIVAGVLSLFNLINLFNKFDETLPEAKRGKHESERSANPITLFKPLPYKGVNLTNFGYFLFLLAFSGMEFTLTFLAAERLSYSSMDNAYMFIFIGLILALVQGGYVRRKAHTVGEKRMALQGLVTIIPGLILIGFAQSSWLVYAGLFFLAVGSSLVIPCLTSLVSMYSPAQSQGHVIGVFRSLGALARVIGPIVASLVYWRYSSAAPYYLGSIFLIIPILMIARLPSPQETNE
;
A
#
# COMPACT_ATOMS: atom_id res chain seq x y z
N MET A 1 -0.40 -17.24 66.48
CA MET A 1 -0.83 -17.04 65.08
C MET A 1 -1.65 -15.77 65.06
N ALA A 2 -1.05 -14.61 64.76
CA ALA A 2 -1.77 -13.34 64.75
C ALA A 2 -2.60 -13.27 63.46
N MET A 3 -3.92 -13.15 63.58
CA MET A 3 -4.83 -12.96 62.45
C MET A 3 -4.39 -11.72 61.69
N ARG A 4 -4.12 -11.85 60.38
CA ARG A 4 -4.00 -10.69 59.48
C ARG A 4 -5.31 -9.92 59.60
N HIS A 5 -5.23 -8.61 59.84
CA HIS A 5 -6.40 -7.73 59.82
C HIS A 5 -7.13 -7.91 58.48
N ASP A 6 -8.45 -8.16 58.50
CA ASP A 6 -9.29 -8.47 57.32
C ASP A 6 -9.31 -7.38 56.22
N HIS A 7 -8.56 -6.28 56.41
CA HIS A 7 -8.50 -5.12 55.53
C HIS A 7 -7.07 -4.70 55.12
N LEU A 8 -6.03 -5.48 55.45
CA LEU A 8 -4.67 -5.20 54.96
C LEU A 8 -4.53 -5.71 53.52
N THR A 9 -4.56 -4.77 52.56
CA THR A 9 -4.55 -5.08 51.11
C THR A 9 -3.16 -5.32 50.52
N PHE A 10 -2.08 -4.99 51.24
CA PHE A 10 -0.69 -5.22 50.83
C PHE A 10 0.18 -5.70 52.00
N PRO A 11 1.08 -6.66 51.79
CA PRO A 11 1.95 -7.19 52.83
C PRO A 11 3.01 -6.16 53.24
N VAL A 12 3.14 -5.91 54.54
CA VAL A 12 4.24 -5.12 55.10
C VAL A 12 5.40 -6.09 55.34
N GLY A 13 6.42 -6.02 54.48
CA GLY A 13 7.60 -6.89 54.59
C GLY A 13 8.26 -6.77 55.97
N LYS A 14 8.81 -7.87 56.49
CA LYS A 14 9.58 -7.83 57.73
C LYS A 14 10.88 -7.05 57.53
N LYS A 15 11.26 -6.28 58.55
CA LYS A 15 12.52 -5.53 58.55
C LYS A 15 13.69 -6.52 58.73
N GLY A 16 14.49 -6.74 57.69
CA GLY A 16 15.72 -7.55 57.74
C GLY A 16 15.67 -8.94 57.09
N GLU A 17 14.55 -9.37 56.50
CA GLU A 17 14.46 -10.58 55.66
C GLU A 17 14.42 -10.17 54.17
N HIS A 18 14.99 -10.99 53.26
CA HIS A 18 14.93 -10.75 51.81
C HIS A 18 13.47 -10.76 51.35
N LYS A 19 13.05 -9.75 50.58
CA LYS A 19 11.69 -9.69 50.04
C LYS A 19 11.56 -10.67 48.89
N VAL A 20 10.49 -11.47 48.91
CA VAL A 20 10.20 -12.39 47.80
C VAL A 20 10.00 -11.62 46.49
N THR A 21 10.71 -12.01 45.44
CA THR A 21 10.62 -11.41 44.10
C THR A 21 10.15 -12.46 43.10
N LYS A 22 9.14 -12.13 42.30
CA LYS A 22 8.67 -13.00 41.22
C LYS A 22 9.26 -12.54 39.89
N VAL A 23 9.90 -13.44 39.16
CA VAL A 23 10.53 -13.20 37.87
C VAL A 23 9.74 -13.97 36.83
N VAL A 24 9.26 -13.29 35.78
CA VAL A 24 8.43 -13.89 34.74
C VAL A 24 9.14 -13.82 33.41
N LEU A 25 9.53 -14.99 32.90
CA LEU A 25 10.14 -15.16 31.58
C LEU A 25 9.03 -15.14 30.53
N VAL A 26 9.04 -14.16 29.62
CA VAL A 26 7.95 -13.96 28.64
C VAL A 26 8.41 -14.31 27.25
N GLN A 27 7.74 -15.25 26.59
CA GLN A 27 8.03 -15.65 25.21
C GLN A 27 6.80 -15.43 24.30
N LEU A 28 6.98 -15.43 22.97
CA LEU A 28 5.87 -15.24 22.03
C LEU A 28 4.77 -16.31 22.21
N GLY A 29 5.19 -17.57 22.34
CA GLY A 29 4.32 -18.74 22.37
C GLY A 29 4.13 -19.40 21.01
N SER A 30 3.32 -20.45 20.97
CA SER A 30 3.01 -21.21 19.76
C SER A 30 1.51 -21.48 19.65
N PRO A 31 0.99 -21.85 18.47
CA PRO A 31 -0.38 -22.34 18.34
C PRO A 31 -0.67 -23.50 19.30
N LYS A 32 -1.94 -23.74 19.63
CA LYS A 32 -2.31 -24.86 20.51
C LYS A 32 -2.02 -26.24 19.89
N SER A 33 -2.14 -26.35 18.56
CA SER A 33 -1.89 -27.56 17.79
C SER A 33 -1.56 -27.17 16.34
N PRO A 34 -1.04 -28.10 15.51
CA PRO A 34 -0.82 -27.83 14.08
C PRO A 34 -2.13 -27.81 13.26
N SER A 35 -3.31 -27.85 13.91
CA SER A 35 -4.57 -27.73 13.21
C SER A 35 -4.74 -26.34 12.59
N THR A 36 -5.33 -26.27 11.39
CA THR A 36 -5.56 -24.99 10.71
C THR A 36 -6.42 -24.02 11.52
N SER A 37 -7.33 -24.52 12.36
CA SER A 37 -8.15 -23.70 13.26
C SER A 37 -7.33 -23.01 14.35
N ASP A 38 -6.44 -23.75 15.00
CA ASP A 38 -5.62 -23.20 16.09
C ASP A 38 -4.56 -22.25 15.54
N VAL A 39 -3.93 -22.60 14.41
CA VAL A 39 -3.01 -21.72 13.69
C VAL A 39 -3.72 -20.45 13.22
N ARG A 40 -4.98 -20.54 12.75
CA ARG A 40 -5.76 -19.34 12.40
C ARG A 40 -6.00 -18.44 13.62
N LYS A 41 -6.31 -19.01 14.79
CA LYS A 41 -6.52 -18.24 16.02
C LYS A 41 -5.23 -17.53 16.45
N TYR A 42 -4.12 -18.26 16.46
CA TYR A 42 -2.79 -17.72 16.74
C TYR A 42 -2.41 -16.58 15.77
N LEU A 43 -2.53 -16.81 14.46
CA LEU A 43 -2.22 -15.80 13.45
C LEU A 43 -3.14 -14.58 13.52
N LYS A 44 -4.39 -14.76 13.95
CA LYS A 44 -5.31 -13.64 14.14
C LYS A 44 -4.82 -12.72 15.25
N ASP A 45 -4.42 -13.28 16.39
CA ASP A 45 -3.97 -12.49 17.53
C ASP A 45 -2.59 -11.87 17.26
N PHE A 46 -1.65 -12.63 16.68
CA PHE A 46 -0.32 -12.16 16.29
C PHE A 46 -0.39 -11.02 15.25
N LEU A 47 -1.11 -11.23 14.14
CA LEU A 47 -1.16 -10.25 13.06
C LEU A 47 -2.11 -9.07 13.36
N ALA A 48 -2.97 -9.17 14.38
CA ALA A 48 -3.82 -8.05 14.78
C ALA A 48 -3.05 -6.98 15.58
N ASP A 49 -1.85 -7.29 16.06
CA ASP A 49 -1.03 -6.37 16.82
C ASP A 49 -0.48 -5.24 15.93
N PRO A 50 -0.79 -3.96 16.22
CA PRO A 50 -0.24 -2.82 15.49
C PRO A 50 1.29 -2.67 15.62
N ARG A 51 1.91 -3.21 16.67
CA ARG A 51 3.37 -3.25 16.81
C ARG A 51 4.01 -4.21 15.83
N VAL A 52 3.35 -5.32 15.52
CA VAL A 52 3.81 -6.32 14.54
C VAL A 52 3.51 -5.84 13.11
N VAL A 53 2.25 -5.49 12.82
CA VAL A 53 1.83 -4.96 11.51
C VAL A 53 1.53 -3.47 11.60
N ASP A 54 2.54 -2.67 11.25
CA ASP A 54 2.44 -1.21 11.27
C ASP A 54 1.75 -0.65 10.01
N ILE A 55 0.43 -0.91 9.94
CA ILE A 55 -0.55 -0.39 8.97
C ILE A 55 -1.74 0.15 9.78
N ASP A 56 -2.49 1.11 9.22
CA ASP A 56 -3.74 1.59 9.84
C ASP A 56 -4.63 0.42 10.34
N PRO A 57 -4.94 0.35 11.65
CA PRO A 57 -5.60 -0.83 12.23
C PRO A 57 -6.99 -1.12 11.65
N ARG A 58 -7.70 -0.11 11.13
CA ARG A 58 -9.04 -0.28 10.56
C ARG A 58 -8.95 -0.93 9.18
N LEU A 59 -8.06 -0.40 8.33
CA LEU A 59 -7.79 -0.98 7.03
C LEU A 59 -7.21 -2.40 7.17
N TRP A 60 -6.28 -2.58 8.10
CA TRP A 60 -5.66 -3.88 8.33
C TRP A 60 -6.65 -4.91 8.85
N LYS A 61 -7.60 -4.56 9.73
CA LYS A 61 -8.68 -5.50 10.14
C LYS A 61 -9.47 -6.03 8.95
N ILE A 62 -9.76 -5.21 7.95
CA ILE A 62 -10.44 -5.64 6.72
C ILE A 62 -9.54 -6.62 5.96
N ILE A 63 -8.27 -6.25 5.74
CA ILE A 63 -7.31 -7.09 4.99
C ILE A 63 -7.08 -8.44 5.71
N LEU A 64 -6.87 -8.40 7.02
CA LEU A 64 -6.61 -9.55 7.88
C LEU A 64 -7.77 -10.54 7.80
N ASN A 65 -9.00 -10.08 8.00
CA ASN A 65 -10.17 -10.97 8.08
C ASN A 65 -10.68 -11.44 6.72
N LEU A 66 -10.58 -10.61 5.66
CA LEU A 66 -11.13 -10.96 4.35
C LEU A 66 -10.12 -11.62 3.40
N PHE A 67 -8.82 -11.38 3.58
CA PHE A 67 -7.81 -11.88 2.65
C PHE A 67 -6.73 -12.73 3.34
N VAL A 68 -6.25 -12.37 4.52
CA VAL A 68 -5.13 -13.11 5.14
C VAL A 68 -5.62 -14.39 5.84
N LEU A 69 -6.54 -14.28 6.81
CA LEU A 69 -7.04 -15.40 7.61
C LEU A 69 -7.83 -16.48 6.83
N PRO A 70 -8.48 -16.19 5.69
CA PRO A 70 -9.10 -17.23 4.87
C PRO A 70 -8.09 -18.13 4.16
N PHE A 71 -6.95 -17.57 3.70
CA PHE A 71 -6.02 -18.28 2.80
C PHE A 71 -4.70 -18.70 3.46
N ARG A 72 -4.10 -17.86 4.31
CA ARG A 72 -2.76 -18.09 4.89
C ARG A 72 -2.68 -19.27 5.87
N PRO A 73 -3.63 -19.49 6.80
CA PRO A 73 -3.46 -20.49 7.87
C PRO A 73 -3.25 -21.92 7.38
N LYS A 74 -3.77 -22.30 6.21
CA LYS A 74 -3.57 -23.65 5.64
C LYS A 74 -2.09 -23.92 5.35
N ARG A 75 -1.37 -22.92 4.82
CA ARG A 75 0.06 -23.03 4.51
C ARG A 75 0.89 -23.04 5.79
N SER A 76 0.65 -22.09 6.70
CA SER A 76 1.36 -22.04 7.99
C SER A 76 1.14 -23.29 8.84
N ALA A 77 -0.05 -23.88 8.80
CA ALA A 77 -0.32 -25.13 9.51
C ALA A 77 0.49 -26.32 8.99
N ALA A 78 0.84 -26.34 7.69
CA ALA A 78 1.71 -27.37 7.14
C ALA A 78 3.14 -27.26 7.70
N LEU A 79 3.64 -26.03 7.86
CA LEU A 79 4.95 -25.74 8.45
C LEU A 79 4.96 -26.14 9.94
N TYR A 80 3.99 -25.66 10.73
CA TYR A 80 3.86 -26.07 12.15
C TYR A 80 3.72 -27.58 12.32
N LYS A 81 3.11 -28.30 11.37
CA LYS A 81 3.00 -29.76 11.46
C LYS A 81 4.36 -30.46 11.40
N ARG A 82 5.36 -29.89 10.71
CA ARG A 82 6.71 -30.48 10.58
C ARG A 82 7.47 -30.47 11.91
N ILE A 83 7.20 -29.49 12.77
CA ILE A 83 7.88 -29.31 14.07
C ILE A 83 7.06 -29.78 15.28
N TRP A 84 5.95 -30.50 15.05
CA TRP A 84 5.05 -30.92 16.12
C TRP A 84 5.58 -32.17 16.83
N GLU A 85 5.80 -32.08 18.15
CA GLU A 85 6.37 -33.18 18.95
C GLU A 85 5.32 -34.16 19.50
N GLY A 86 4.06 -34.03 19.07
CA GLY A 86 2.96 -34.92 19.45
C GLY A 86 1.98 -34.29 20.44
N SER A 87 2.49 -33.67 21.52
CA SER A 87 1.67 -33.02 22.55
C SER A 87 1.79 -31.50 22.59
N GLU A 88 2.94 -30.95 22.24
CA GLU A 88 3.24 -29.51 22.29
C GLU A 88 4.30 -29.12 21.25
N PHE A 89 4.61 -27.82 21.17
CA PHE A 89 5.67 -27.31 20.29
C PHE A 89 7.00 -27.15 21.05
N PRO A 90 8.16 -27.27 20.36
CA PRO A 90 9.48 -27.13 20.97
C PRO A 90 9.62 -25.85 21.79
N LEU A 91 9.25 -24.70 21.23
CA LEU A 91 9.32 -23.40 21.90
C LEU A 91 8.61 -23.40 23.27
N THR A 92 7.41 -23.96 23.35
CA THR A 92 6.62 -23.99 24.59
C THR A 92 7.20 -24.97 25.61
N ARG A 93 7.65 -26.14 25.17
CA ARG A 93 8.29 -27.15 26.02
C ARG A 93 9.60 -26.64 26.61
N ILE A 94 10.50 -26.18 25.74
CA ILE A 94 11.85 -25.70 26.08
C ILE A 94 11.75 -24.50 27.02
N THR A 95 10.84 -23.55 26.76
CA THR A 95 10.63 -22.40 27.66
C THR A 95 10.24 -22.88 29.06
N ARG A 96 9.34 -23.86 29.18
CA ARG A 96 8.92 -24.42 30.48
C ARG A 96 10.07 -25.13 31.19
N GLU A 97 10.81 -25.97 30.47
CA GLU A 97 11.95 -26.74 31.01
C GLU A 97 13.08 -25.82 31.47
N PHE A 98 13.45 -24.83 30.64
CA PHE A 98 14.43 -23.80 31.00
C PHE A 98 14.00 -23.01 32.24
N THR A 99 12.73 -22.59 32.31
CA THR A 99 12.19 -21.85 33.47
C THR A 99 12.28 -22.68 34.74
N HIS A 100 11.91 -23.96 34.68
CA HIS A 100 12.00 -24.87 35.83
C HIS A 100 13.44 -24.98 36.33
N ARG A 101 14.40 -25.17 35.42
CA ARG A 101 15.82 -25.29 35.75
C ARG A 101 16.38 -24.01 36.35
N VAL A 102 16.04 -22.84 35.81
CA VAL A 102 16.45 -21.54 36.39
C VAL A 102 15.83 -21.34 37.77
N ASN A 103 14.57 -21.74 37.97
CA ASN A 103 13.92 -21.67 39.28
C ASN A 103 14.60 -22.56 40.34
N GLU A 104 15.06 -23.76 39.97
CA GLU A 104 15.81 -24.65 40.87
C GLU A 104 17.21 -24.12 41.23
N LEU A 105 17.81 -23.34 40.33
CA LEU A 105 19.15 -22.77 40.49
C LEU A 105 19.15 -21.40 41.18
N THR A 106 17.99 -20.79 41.38
CA THR A 106 17.86 -19.48 42.06
C THR A 106 17.49 -19.66 43.55
N PRO A 107 17.87 -18.72 44.43
CA PRO A 107 17.51 -18.76 45.84
C PRO A 107 15.99 -18.83 46.10
N GLU A 108 15.56 -19.46 47.20
CA GLU A 108 14.12 -19.67 47.51
C GLU A 108 13.25 -18.40 47.56
N HIS A 109 13.86 -17.23 47.78
CA HIS A 109 13.13 -15.95 47.80
C HIS A 109 12.96 -15.33 46.40
N ILE A 110 13.47 -15.98 45.36
CA ILE A 110 13.30 -15.62 43.96
C ILE A 110 12.48 -16.73 43.30
N GLU A 111 11.28 -16.37 42.83
CA GLU A 111 10.36 -17.31 42.18
C GLU A 111 10.33 -17.04 40.69
N VAL A 112 10.76 -18.01 39.90
CA VAL A 112 10.84 -17.88 38.45
C VAL A 112 9.68 -18.63 37.79
N GLU A 113 8.86 -17.92 37.03
CA GLU A 113 7.74 -18.45 36.25
C GLU A 113 7.87 -18.04 34.78
N HIS A 114 7.05 -18.64 33.91
CA HIS A 114 6.98 -18.27 32.50
C HIS A 114 5.58 -17.85 32.11
N ALA A 115 5.51 -17.02 31.07
CA ALA A 115 4.27 -16.66 30.41
C ALA A 115 4.48 -16.55 28.90
N PHE A 116 3.38 -16.65 28.15
CA PHE A 116 3.39 -16.39 26.72
C PHE A 116 2.51 -15.21 26.35
N LEU A 117 2.85 -14.53 25.25
CA LEU A 117 2.03 -13.44 24.71
C LEU A 117 0.76 -13.96 24.05
N LEU A 118 0.85 -15.10 23.34
CA LEU A 118 -0.21 -15.58 22.45
C LEU A 118 -0.82 -16.94 22.85
N CYS A 119 -0.21 -17.67 23.79
CA CYS A 119 -0.72 -18.95 24.28
C CYS A 119 -0.72 -19.03 25.82
N GLU A 120 -1.22 -20.14 26.36
CA GLU A 120 -1.31 -20.35 27.81
C GLU A 120 0.00 -20.93 28.36
N PRO A 121 0.39 -20.60 29.61
CA PRO A 121 -0.20 -19.57 30.46
C PRO A 121 0.12 -18.16 29.95
N LYS A 122 -0.86 -17.26 29.89
CA LYS A 122 -0.61 -15.88 29.47
C LYS A 122 -0.07 -15.05 30.63
N VAL A 123 0.46 -13.88 30.29
CA VAL A 123 0.88 -12.87 31.27
C VAL A 123 -0.26 -12.52 32.25
N ALA A 124 -1.51 -12.53 31.76
CA ALA A 124 -2.70 -12.30 32.60
C ALA A 124 -2.93 -13.41 33.64
N ASP A 125 -2.67 -14.67 33.30
CA ASP A 125 -2.87 -15.81 34.19
C ASP A 125 -1.80 -15.84 35.28
N VAL A 126 -0.54 -15.57 34.92
CA VAL A 126 0.56 -15.44 35.90
C VAL A 126 0.31 -14.27 36.85
N TYR A 127 -0.20 -13.14 36.34
CA TYR A 127 -0.59 -12.01 37.18
C TYR A 127 -1.77 -12.34 38.11
N ALA A 128 -2.78 -13.04 37.61
CA ALA A 128 -3.93 -13.47 38.41
C ALA A 128 -3.51 -14.44 39.53
N LYS A 129 -2.58 -15.36 39.23
CA LYS A 129 -1.97 -16.25 40.22
C LYS A 129 -1.21 -15.46 41.29
N TRP A 130 -0.37 -14.49 40.89
CA TRP A 130 0.30 -13.60 41.84
C TRP A 130 -0.69 -12.80 42.71
N GLU A 131 -1.78 -12.31 42.12
CA GLU A 131 -2.82 -11.56 42.84
C GLU A 131 -3.53 -12.43 43.89
N ALA A 132 -3.79 -13.70 43.60
CA ALA A 132 -4.35 -14.66 44.56
C ALA A 132 -3.36 -15.00 45.70
N GLU A 133 -2.07 -15.14 45.37
CA GLU A 133 -1.02 -15.41 46.34
C GLU A 133 -0.89 -14.33 47.42
N LEU A 134 -1.26 -13.08 47.13
CA LEU A 134 -1.29 -12.00 48.13
C LEU A 134 -2.19 -12.33 49.33
N ASP A 135 -3.33 -12.96 49.05
CA ASP A 135 -4.35 -13.31 50.03
C ASP A 135 -4.02 -14.65 50.74
N GLU A 136 -3.45 -15.60 50.00
CA GLU A 136 -3.20 -16.97 50.47
C GLU A 136 -1.88 -17.14 51.24
N ARG A 137 -0.81 -16.43 50.84
CA ARG A 137 0.54 -16.67 51.35
C ARG A 137 0.90 -15.71 52.47
N ARG A 138 1.62 -16.22 53.47
CA ARG A 138 2.15 -15.42 54.58
C ARG A 138 3.19 -14.38 54.12
N ASP A 139 3.99 -14.73 53.12
CA ASP A 139 5.00 -13.86 52.50
C ASP A 139 4.93 -13.99 50.97
N PRO A 140 4.05 -13.22 50.31
CA PRO A 140 3.91 -13.24 48.86
C PRO A 140 4.93 -12.30 48.19
N ALA A 141 5.18 -12.52 46.90
CA ALA A 141 6.10 -11.69 46.13
C ALA A 141 5.68 -10.21 46.11
N GLN A 142 6.62 -9.32 46.45
CA GLN A 142 6.38 -7.86 46.52
C GLN A 142 6.91 -7.10 45.30
N LYS A 143 7.84 -7.72 44.55
CA LYS A 143 8.41 -7.20 43.31
C LYS A 143 8.13 -8.19 42.18
N LEU A 144 7.79 -7.67 41.00
CA LEU A 144 7.61 -8.44 39.77
C LEU A 144 8.65 -7.99 38.74
N ILE A 145 9.49 -8.89 38.26
CA ILE A 145 10.43 -8.60 37.17
C ILE A 145 9.99 -9.38 35.95
N VAL A 146 9.74 -8.70 34.84
CA VAL A 146 9.35 -9.31 33.57
C VAL A 146 10.58 -9.31 32.66
N ILE A 147 11.02 -10.49 32.24
CA ILE A 147 12.15 -10.67 31.33
C ILE A 147 11.61 -11.30 30.04
N PRO A 148 11.35 -10.51 29.00
CA PRO A 148 11.02 -11.06 27.69
C PRO A 148 12.23 -11.84 27.16
N MET A 149 12.03 -13.09 26.75
CA MET A 149 13.07 -14.01 26.27
C MET A 149 13.45 -13.73 24.80
N PHE A 150 13.64 -12.45 24.47
CA PHE A 150 14.21 -11.95 23.23
C PHE A 150 15.47 -11.15 23.61
N PRO A 151 16.69 -11.64 23.31
CA PRO A 151 17.90 -10.98 23.78
C PRO A 151 18.01 -9.54 23.25
N GLN A 152 17.69 -9.33 21.98
CA GLN A 152 17.75 -8.03 21.30
C GLN A 152 16.37 -7.33 21.34
N TYR A 153 16.35 -6.09 21.82
CA TYR A 153 15.15 -5.24 21.76
C TYR A 153 14.64 -5.02 20.33
N SER A 154 13.32 -5.10 20.14
CA SER A 154 12.61 -4.59 18.95
C SER A 154 11.23 -4.07 19.31
N GLU A 155 10.72 -3.08 18.56
CA GLU A 155 9.34 -2.60 18.68
C GLU A 155 8.32 -3.73 18.48
N SER A 156 8.59 -4.70 17.59
CA SER A 156 7.65 -5.77 17.26
C SER A 156 7.64 -6.93 18.26
N THR A 157 8.53 -6.95 19.25
CA THR A 157 8.61 -8.01 20.27
C THR A 157 8.48 -7.42 21.68
N ILE A 158 9.51 -6.72 22.17
CA ILE A 158 9.55 -6.19 23.54
C ILE A 158 8.47 -5.14 23.76
N ALA A 159 8.37 -4.14 22.87
CA ALA A 159 7.37 -3.08 23.03
C ALA A 159 5.94 -3.62 22.89
N SER A 160 5.73 -4.64 22.04
CA SER A 160 4.46 -5.38 21.98
C SER A 160 4.13 -6.04 23.33
N GLY A 161 5.09 -6.76 23.93
CA GLY A 161 4.91 -7.38 25.25
C GLY A 161 4.61 -6.36 26.35
N ILE A 162 5.27 -5.19 26.32
CA ILE A 162 4.98 -4.07 27.22
C ILE A 162 3.57 -3.54 27.01
N ASP A 163 3.10 -3.37 25.76
CA ASP A 163 1.73 -2.95 25.47
C ASP A 163 0.69 -3.95 26.00
N PHE A 164 0.96 -5.26 25.93
CA PHE A 164 0.11 -6.30 26.52
C PHE A 164 0.04 -6.18 28.04
N PHE A 165 1.19 -6.00 28.70
CA PHE A 165 1.26 -5.83 30.15
C PHE A 165 0.60 -4.52 30.60
N GLY A 166 0.80 -3.42 29.88
CA GLY A 166 0.15 -2.13 30.16
C GLY A 166 -1.37 -2.23 30.10
N LYS A 167 -1.93 -2.87 29.07
CA LYS A 167 -3.38 -3.12 28.96
C LYS A 167 -3.94 -3.96 30.09
N LEU A 168 -3.17 -4.94 30.59
CA LEU A 168 -3.57 -5.73 31.75
C LEU A 168 -3.70 -4.83 32.98
N LEU A 169 -2.70 -3.98 33.24
CA LEU A 169 -2.66 -3.08 34.40
C LEU A 169 -3.80 -2.06 34.42
N GLU A 170 -4.34 -1.64 33.26
CA GLU A 170 -5.51 -0.74 33.19
C GLU A 170 -6.74 -1.27 33.96
N THR A 171 -6.84 -2.59 34.14
CA THR A 171 -7.98 -3.24 34.79
C THR A 171 -7.71 -3.68 36.23
N LYS A 172 -6.47 -3.50 36.72
CA LYS A 172 -6.02 -4.06 38.01
C LYS A 172 -5.95 -2.98 39.09
N VAL A 173 -6.39 -3.34 40.29
CA VAL A 173 -6.35 -2.46 41.47
C VAL A 173 -5.06 -2.67 42.26
N ARG A 174 -4.63 -3.93 42.43
CA ARG A 174 -3.42 -4.29 43.18
C ARG A 174 -2.25 -4.42 42.21
N ILE A 175 -1.38 -3.41 42.15
CA ILE A 175 -0.21 -3.38 41.26
C ILE A 175 1.09 -3.52 42.08
N PRO A 176 1.98 -4.49 41.79
CA PRO A 176 3.25 -4.62 42.49
C PRO A 176 4.25 -3.55 42.03
N ASN A 177 5.34 -3.38 42.79
CA ASN A 177 6.54 -2.77 42.19
C ASN A 177 7.00 -3.70 41.07
N PHE A 178 7.16 -3.18 39.86
CA PHE A 178 7.58 -4.00 38.73
C PHE A 178 8.68 -3.36 37.90
N GLU A 179 9.38 -4.21 37.16
CA GLU A 179 10.46 -3.87 36.25
C GLU A 179 10.32 -4.72 34.99
N VAL A 180 10.52 -4.14 33.81
CA VAL A 180 10.53 -4.88 32.53
C VAL A 180 11.90 -4.73 31.91
N ILE A 181 12.59 -5.84 31.74
CA ILE A 181 13.90 -5.87 31.07
C ILE A 181 13.70 -5.75 29.57
N THR A 182 14.49 -4.88 28.94
CA THR A 182 14.32 -4.56 27.52
C THR A 182 15.30 -5.28 26.60
N ASN A 183 16.41 -5.80 27.13
CA ASN A 183 17.43 -6.53 26.41
C ASN A 183 18.37 -7.24 27.40
N PHE A 184 19.08 -8.25 26.91
CA PHE A 184 20.19 -8.91 27.61
C PHE A 184 21.21 -9.49 26.61
N HIS A 185 21.23 -8.99 25.37
CA HIS A 185 22.02 -9.56 24.25
C HIS A 185 23.54 -9.49 24.44
N ARG A 186 24.04 -8.75 25.43
CA ARG A 186 25.47 -8.67 25.79
C ARG A 186 25.83 -9.46 27.04
N LEU A 187 24.87 -10.14 27.66
CA LEU A 187 25.12 -10.91 28.88
C LEU A 187 26.23 -11.95 28.63
N HIS A 188 27.23 -12.03 29.50
CA HIS A 188 28.33 -13.00 29.38
C HIS A 188 27.79 -14.42 29.21
N ALA A 189 26.83 -14.81 30.07
CA ALA A 189 26.18 -16.11 29.99
C ALA A 189 25.49 -16.38 28.65
N PHE A 190 24.95 -15.37 27.98
CA PHE A 190 24.30 -15.55 26.67
C PHE A 190 25.36 -15.75 25.59
N ILE A 191 26.30 -14.82 25.48
CA ILE A 191 27.36 -14.82 24.46
C ILE A 191 28.28 -16.04 24.58
N ASP A 192 28.75 -16.35 25.79
CA ASP A 192 29.72 -17.43 26.02
C ASP A 192 29.12 -18.80 25.70
N ASN A 193 27.84 -19.03 26.06
CA ASN A 193 27.15 -20.27 25.73
C ASN A 193 26.81 -20.36 24.22
N SER A 194 26.50 -19.23 23.57
CA SER A 194 26.37 -19.18 22.10
C SER A 194 27.67 -19.59 21.42
N ILE A 195 28.80 -19.03 21.85
CA ILE A 195 30.13 -19.37 21.35
C ILE A 195 30.43 -20.85 21.58
N ALA A 196 30.13 -21.37 22.76
CA ALA A 196 30.36 -22.78 23.09
C ALA A 196 29.60 -23.72 22.14
N LYS A 197 28.31 -23.46 21.87
CA LYS A 197 27.50 -24.25 20.93
C LYS A 197 28.04 -24.20 19.50
N ILE A 198 28.46 -23.02 19.05
CA ILE A 198 29.06 -22.86 17.72
C ILE A 198 30.38 -23.64 17.63
N ASN A 199 31.28 -23.45 18.60
CA ASN A 199 32.59 -24.10 18.63
C ASN A 199 32.46 -25.64 18.72
N GLU A 200 31.48 -26.15 19.47
CA GLU A 200 31.17 -27.58 19.52
C GLU A 200 30.79 -28.12 18.13
N LYS A 201 29.93 -27.40 17.39
CA LYS A 201 29.56 -27.77 16.02
C LYS A 201 30.77 -27.74 15.08
N LEU A 202 31.55 -26.66 15.11
CA LEU A 202 32.75 -26.50 14.28
C LEU A 202 33.85 -27.53 14.58
N ALA A 203 33.92 -28.05 15.81
CA ALA A 203 34.87 -29.09 16.18
C ALA A 203 34.46 -30.48 15.66
N ASN A 204 33.15 -30.73 15.53
CA ASN A 204 32.60 -32.03 15.14
C ASN A 204 32.35 -32.17 13.64
N GLU A 205 32.23 -31.05 12.92
CA GLU A 205 31.87 -31.03 11.49
C GLU A 205 32.82 -30.14 10.69
N SER A 206 33.10 -30.51 9.44
CA SER A 206 33.91 -29.70 8.53
C SER A 206 33.05 -28.60 7.93
N ILE A 207 33.12 -27.39 8.48
CA ILE A 207 32.35 -26.23 8.05
C ILE A 207 33.20 -25.27 7.22
N ASP A 208 32.68 -24.86 6.06
CA ASP A 208 33.35 -23.91 5.15
C ASP A 208 32.99 -22.46 5.52
N GLU A 209 31.73 -22.21 5.88
CA GLU A 209 31.19 -20.87 6.16
C GLU A 209 30.25 -20.92 7.37
N LEU A 210 30.28 -19.90 8.23
CA LEU A 210 29.36 -19.73 9.35
C LEU A 210 28.45 -18.53 9.11
N VAL A 211 27.14 -18.74 9.18
CA VAL A 211 26.12 -17.70 9.03
C VAL A 211 25.39 -17.50 10.35
N ILE A 212 25.51 -16.30 10.91
CA ILE A 212 24.77 -15.86 12.10
C ILE A 212 23.54 -15.09 11.60
N SER A 213 22.38 -15.77 11.65
CA SER A 213 21.11 -15.30 11.08
C SER A 213 20.20 -14.74 12.17
N PHE A 214 19.75 -13.49 12.03
CA PHE A 214 18.77 -12.88 12.92
C PHE A 214 17.40 -12.81 12.24
N HIS A 215 16.30 -12.81 12.98
CA HIS A 215 15.00 -12.54 12.36
C HIS A 215 15.00 -11.12 11.78
N GLY A 216 14.62 -10.94 10.53
CA GLY A 216 14.58 -9.64 9.86
C GLY A 216 13.48 -8.73 10.40
N ILE A 217 13.64 -7.42 10.26
CA ILE A 217 12.55 -6.43 10.42
C ILE A 217 12.54 -5.47 9.24
N PRO A 218 11.42 -4.77 8.94
CA PRO A 218 11.39 -3.76 7.90
C PRO A 218 12.44 -2.67 8.14
N LYS A 219 13.26 -2.34 7.12
CA LYS A 219 14.35 -1.33 7.22
C LYS A 219 13.86 0.00 7.76
N ARG A 220 12.62 0.39 7.43
CA ARG A 220 12.02 1.65 7.87
C ARG A 220 11.93 1.78 9.40
N ARG A 221 11.83 0.68 10.15
CA ARG A 221 11.78 0.71 11.62
C ARG A 221 13.13 1.15 12.17
N VAL A 222 14.21 0.61 11.61
CA VAL A 222 15.57 0.98 11.98
C VAL A 222 15.88 2.40 11.52
N ILE A 223 15.65 2.72 10.25
CA ILE A 223 16.07 3.99 9.64
C ILE A 223 15.22 5.18 10.13
N TYR A 224 13.88 5.05 10.15
CA TYR A 224 12.99 6.19 10.42
C TYR A 224 12.38 6.17 11.82
N LYS A 225 12.13 4.99 12.42
CA LYS A 225 11.67 4.89 13.81
C LYS A 225 12.81 4.76 14.84
N LYS A 226 14.05 4.58 14.38
CA LYS A 226 15.23 4.41 15.24
C LYS A 226 15.12 3.22 16.18
N ASP A 227 14.56 2.12 15.68
CA ASP A 227 14.53 0.85 16.40
C ASP A 227 15.97 0.32 16.61
N PRO A 228 16.42 0.06 17.86
CA PRO A 228 17.81 -0.33 18.14
C PRO A 228 18.10 -1.79 17.79
N TYR A 229 17.12 -2.57 17.32
CA TYR A 229 17.30 -3.99 16.99
C TYR A 229 18.53 -4.26 16.10
N TYR A 230 18.74 -3.45 15.06
CA TYR A 230 19.89 -3.60 14.16
C TYR A 230 21.23 -3.47 14.90
N GLN A 231 21.32 -2.49 15.80
CA GLN A 231 22.51 -2.27 16.62
C GLN A 231 22.73 -3.44 17.58
N HIS A 232 21.68 -3.92 18.26
CA HIS A 232 21.79 -5.05 19.18
C HIS A 232 22.18 -6.36 18.46
N CYS A 233 21.67 -6.60 17.24
CA CYS A 233 22.10 -7.72 16.40
C CYS A 233 23.59 -7.60 16.05
N PHE A 234 24.04 -6.40 15.66
CA PHE A 234 25.44 -6.15 15.34
C PHE A 234 26.36 -6.37 16.55
N GLU A 235 26.00 -5.86 17.72
CA GLU A 235 26.75 -6.09 18.97
C GLU A 235 26.83 -7.58 19.32
N THR A 236 25.71 -8.30 19.21
CA THR A 236 25.67 -9.76 19.42
C THR A 236 26.61 -10.48 18.45
N PHE A 237 26.55 -10.10 17.17
CA PHE A 237 27.36 -10.69 16.11
C PHE A 237 28.85 -10.48 16.35
N GLU A 238 29.28 -9.24 16.65
CA GLU A 238 30.69 -8.93 16.89
C GLU A 238 31.23 -9.66 18.12
N LEU A 239 30.45 -9.74 19.20
CA LEU A 239 30.85 -10.45 20.43
C LEU A 239 31.00 -11.96 20.19
N ILE A 240 30.05 -12.58 19.48
CA ILE A 240 30.15 -14.00 19.10
C ILE A 240 31.36 -14.22 18.18
N LYS A 241 31.50 -13.39 17.14
CA LYS A 241 32.59 -13.49 16.15
C LYS A 241 33.98 -13.44 16.79
N GLN A 242 34.15 -12.66 17.86
CA GLN A 242 35.42 -12.56 18.59
C GLN A 242 35.79 -13.84 19.36
N GLY A 243 34.80 -14.62 19.82
CA GLY A 243 35.03 -15.82 20.62
C GLY A 243 34.96 -17.14 19.87
N VAL A 244 34.43 -17.14 18.64
CA VAL A 244 34.39 -18.34 17.79
C VAL A 244 35.81 -18.72 17.34
N VAL A 245 36.13 -20.02 17.45
CA VAL A 245 37.41 -20.60 17.03
C VAL A 245 37.18 -21.73 16.03
N GLY A 246 38.18 -22.02 15.19
CA GLY A 246 38.10 -23.10 14.19
C GLY A 246 37.57 -22.68 12.81
N ILE A 247 37.18 -21.41 12.64
CA ILE A 247 36.85 -20.82 11.35
C ILE A 247 37.47 -19.41 11.25
N GLU A 248 37.87 -18.99 10.04
CA GLU A 248 38.46 -17.67 9.81
C GLU A 248 37.39 -16.57 9.93
N ALA A 249 37.76 -15.40 10.46
CA ALA A 249 36.81 -14.34 10.80
C ALA A 249 36.10 -13.72 9.58
N ASP A 250 36.67 -13.84 8.38
CA ASP A 250 36.08 -13.40 7.11
C ASP A 250 35.04 -14.40 6.56
N LYS A 251 34.98 -15.61 7.12
CA LYS A 251 33.98 -16.66 6.80
C LYS A 251 32.81 -16.69 7.79
N ILE A 252 32.72 -15.68 8.66
CA ILE A 252 31.62 -15.50 9.62
C ILE A 252 30.75 -14.33 9.14
N HIS A 253 29.50 -14.63 8.79
CA HIS A 253 28.60 -13.71 8.10
C HIS A 253 27.39 -13.36 8.97
N MET A 254 26.92 -12.12 8.86
CA MET A 254 25.72 -11.64 9.55
C MET A 254 24.58 -11.47 8.54
N THR A 255 23.46 -12.17 8.74
CA THR A 255 22.31 -12.14 7.81
C THR A 255 20.98 -12.00 8.54
N TYR A 256 19.91 -11.80 7.77
CA TYR A 256 18.54 -11.65 8.26
C TYR A 256 17.54 -12.57 7.54
N GLN A 257 16.79 -13.36 8.31
CA GLN A 257 15.79 -14.31 7.81
C GLN A 257 14.34 -13.79 7.92
N SER A 258 13.37 -14.60 7.49
CA SER A 258 11.93 -14.41 7.74
C SER A 258 11.33 -13.10 7.20
N ARG A 259 11.61 -12.76 5.93
CA ARG A 259 11.05 -11.55 5.27
C ARG A 259 9.58 -11.72 4.90
N PHE A 260 8.75 -10.71 5.17
CA PHE A 260 7.32 -10.73 4.85
C PHE A 260 6.82 -9.52 4.06
N GLY A 261 6.11 -9.79 2.96
CA GLY A 261 5.46 -8.77 2.14
C GLY A 261 6.36 -8.18 1.05
N SER A 262 6.01 -7.01 0.54
CA SER A 262 6.74 -6.34 -0.55
C SER A 262 7.54 -5.11 -0.08
N GLU A 263 7.71 -4.98 1.23
CA GLU A 263 8.54 -3.93 1.84
C GLU A 263 10.01 -4.38 1.87
N GLU A 264 10.94 -3.44 1.99
CA GLU A 264 12.37 -3.75 2.15
C GLU A 264 12.69 -4.10 3.61
N TRP A 265 13.35 -5.23 3.83
CA TRP A 265 13.73 -5.74 5.14
C TRP A 265 15.23 -5.62 5.34
N LEU A 266 15.70 -5.73 6.59
CA LEU A 266 17.13 -5.71 6.88
C LEU A 266 17.90 -6.69 5.98
N THR A 267 19.04 -6.24 5.49
CA THR A 267 19.89 -6.97 4.54
C THR A 267 21.30 -7.15 5.12
N PRO A 268 22.03 -8.21 4.74
CA PRO A 268 21.71 -9.20 3.68
C PRO A 268 20.65 -10.23 4.10
N TYR A 269 19.89 -10.77 3.14
CA TYR A 269 18.87 -11.80 3.40
C TYR A 269 19.50 -13.19 3.48
N THR A 270 19.12 -13.99 4.48
CA THR A 270 19.73 -15.32 4.73
C THR A 270 19.59 -16.25 3.53
N ASP A 271 18.40 -16.37 2.94
CA ASP A 271 18.09 -17.16 1.74
C ASP A 271 19.04 -16.83 0.55
N GLU A 272 19.08 -15.55 0.16
CA GLU A 272 19.87 -15.10 -0.97
C GLU A 272 21.38 -15.19 -0.70
N TYR A 273 21.80 -14.91 0.54
CA TYR A 273 23.21 -14.89 0.91
C TYR A 273 23.80 -16.30 0.95
N THR A 274 23.13 -17.28 1.56
CA THR A 274 23.59 -18.68 1.58
C THR A 274 23.60 -19.30 0.19
N ALA A 275 22.59 -19.01 -0.65
CA ALA A 275 22.59 -19.44 -2.04
C ALA A 275 23.79 -18.88 -2.83
N ASN A 276 24.23 -17.65 -2.52
CA ASN A 276 25.43 -17.07 -3.12
C ASN A 276 26.73 -17.72 -2.63
N LEU A 277 26.82 -18.06 -1.33
CA LEU A 277 27.95 -18.84 -0.79
C LEU A 277 28.01 -20.24 -1.43
N ALA A 278 26.86 -20.91 -1.58
CA ALA A 278 26.75 -22.20 -2.24
C ALA A 278 27.22 -22.13 -3.71
N LYS A 279 26.81 -21.09 -4.46
CA LYS A 279 27.29 -20.82 -5.83
C LYS A 279 28.79 -20.52 -5.89
N ALA A 280 29.34 -19.88 -4.85
CA ALA A 280 30.76 -19.60 -4.73
C ALA A 280 31.60 -20.86 -4.40
N GLY A 281 30.94 -21.98 -4.07
CA GLY A 281 31.57 -23.29 -3.88
C GLY A 281 31.55 -23.82 -2.45
N ALA A 282 30.93 -23.12 -1.49
CA ALA A 282 30.79 -23.60 -0.12
C ALA A 282 29.97 -24.90 -0.09
N LYS A 283 30.49 -25.95 0.53
CA LYS A 283 29.86 -27.28 0.61
C LYS A 283 29.17 -27.51 1.93
N ASN A 284 29.66 -26.92 3.01
CA ASN A 284 29.10 -27.05 4.34
C ASN A 284 28.94 -25.67 4.96
N ILE A 285 27.71 -25.23 5.16
CA ILE A 285 27.39 -23.93 5.76
C ILE A 285 26.70 -24.17 7.10
N ALA A 286 27.32 -23.70 8.19
CA ALA A 286 26.68 -23.73 9.50
C ALA A 286 25.83 -22.48 9.71
N VAL A 287 24.66 -22.63 10.35
CA VAL A 287 23.75 -21.51 10.59
C VAL A 287 23.33 -21.45 12.06
N TYR A 288 23.57 -20.31 12.72
CA TYR A 288 23.18 -20.07 14.12
C TYR A 288 22.23 -18.88 14.24
N CYS A 289 21.20 -18.98 15.10
CA CYS A 289 20.11 -18.01 15.19
C CYS A 289 20.01 -17.32 16.58
N PRO A 290 20.88 -16.35 16.92
CA PRO A 290 20.92 -15.74 18.25
C PRO A 290 19.77 -14.77 18.56
N ALA A 291 18.84 -14.55 17.63
CA ALA A 291 17.59 -13.84 17.90
C ALA A 291 16.60 -14.67 18.75
N PHE A 292 16.86 -15.97 18.87
CA PHE A 292 16.05 -16.94 19.61
C PHE A 292 16.92 -17.65 20.66
N VAL A 293 16.34 -17.90 21.83
CA VAL A 293 16.99 -18.68 22.91
C VAL A 293 16.47 -20.10 22.99
N ALA A 294 15.37 -20.41 22.30
CA ALA A 294 14.71 -21.70 22.28
C ALA A 294 14.25 -22.02 20.85
N ASP A 295 14.41 -23.27 20.43
CA ASP A 295 14.08 -23.67 19.07
C ASP A 295 12.58 -23.52 18.77
N CYS A 296 12.32 -23.05 17.55
CA CYS A 296 10.99 -22.68 17.09
C CYS A 296 10.83 -23.00 15.60
N LEU A 297 9.74 -22.51 15.00
CA LEU A 297 9.45 -22.75 13.59
C LEU A 297 10.56 -22.18 12.69
N GLU A 298 11.04 -21.00 13.04
CA GLU A 298 12.05 -20.24 12.32
C GLU A 298 13.44 -20.91 12.37
N THR A 299 13.76 -21.69 13.40
CA THR A 299 15.07 -22.37 13.49
C THR A 299 15.02 -23.79 12.96
N ILE A 300 13.96 -24.55 13.27
CA ILE A 300 13.85 -25.96 12.87
C ILE A 300 13.41 -26.11 11.40
N ASP A 301 12.36 -25.39 10.98
CA ASP A 301 11.78 -25.58 9.64
C ASP A 301 12.38 -24.59 8.63
N GLU A 302 12.39 -23.29 8.93
CA GLU A 302 12.91 -22.28 7.97
C GLU A 302 14.41 -22.47 7.69
N ILE A 303 15.23 -22.59 8.74
CA ILE A 303 16.68 -22.78 8.58
C ILE A 303 17.06 -24.26 8.38
N GLY A 304 16.44 -25.18 9.10
CA GLY A 304 16.77 -26.60 8.98
C GLY A 304 16.23 -27.29 7.73
N THR A 305 15.09 -26.84 7.18
CA THR A 305 14.42 -27.49 6.04
C THR A 305 14.35 -26.58 4.81
N GLU A 306 13.72 -25.41 4.90
CA GLU A 306 13.50 -24.55 3.72
C GLU A 306 14.83 -24.04 3.13
N LEU A 307 15.76 -23.58 3.98
CA LEU A 307 17.08 -23.13 3.54
C LEU A 307 17.92 -24.26 2.93
N GLN A 308 17.76 -25.49 3.43
CA GLN A 308 18.42 -26.67 2.85
C GLN A 308 17.86 -26.98 1.45
N GLU A 309 16.55 -26.89 1.25
CA GLU A 309 15.90 -27.06 -0.06
C GLU A 309 16.42 -26.01 -1.08
N GLU A 310 16.72 -24.78 -0.64
CA GLU A 310 17.22 -23.70 -1.51
C GLU A 310 18.66 -23.93 -2.00
N VAL A 311 19.50 -24.60 -1.22
CA VAL A 311 20.91 -24.82 -1.58
C VAL A 311 21.21 -26.22 -2.12
N GLU A 312 20.21 -27.11 -2.09
CA GLU A 312 20.35 -28.52 -2.50
C GLU A 312 20.85 -28.66 -3.94
N GLU A 313 20.40 -27.80 -4.86
CA GLU A 313 20.81 -27.82 -6.27
C GLU A 313 22.31 -27.53 -6.50
N TYR A 314 22.98 -26.90 -5.52
CA TYR A 314 24.41 -26.59 -5.57
C TYR A 314 25.28 -27.69 -4.90
N GLY A 315 24.64 -28.72 -4.34
CA GLY A 315 25.29 -29.78 -3.58
C GLY A 315 25.94 -29.25 -2.30
N THR A 316 25.27 -28.30 -1.64
CA THR A 316 25.67 -27.70 -0.36
C THR A 316 24.78 -28.23 0.76
N HIS A 317 25.36 -28.50 1.92
CA HIS A 317 24.68 -28.98 3.11
C HIS A 317 24.62 -27.87 4.17
N ILE A 318 23.42 -27.65 4.72
CA ILE A 318 23.15 -26.73 5.82
C ILE A 318 23.27 -27.49 7.14
N HIS A 319 24.12 -26.96 8.02
CA HIS A 319 24.32 -27.45 9.37
C HIS A 319 23.68 -26.48 10.35
N ALA A 320 22.39 -26.66 10.60
CA ALA A 320 21.67 -25.84 11.58
C ALA A 320 22.24 -26.10 12.99
N ILE A 321 22.58 -25.03 13.70
CA ILE A 321 23.03 -25.05 15.09
C ILE A 321 21.81 -24.77 15.96
N GLU A 322 21.53 -25.69 16.89
CA GLU A 322 20.43 -25.57 17.85
C GLU A 322 20.55 -24.27 18.66
N CYS A 323 19.40 -23.74 19.09
CA CYS A 323 19.39 -22.64 20.05
C CYS A 323 20.00 -23.08 21.40
N LEU A 324 20.19 -22.14 22.32
CA LEU A 324 20.65 -22.46 23.68
C LEU A 324 19.70 -23.43 24.41
N ASN A 325 18.41 -23.39 24.04
CA ASN A 325 17.38 -24.25 24.55
C ASN A 325 17.37 -24.27 26.08
N ASP A 326 17.35 -25.46 26.69
CA ASP A 326 17.39 -25.65 28.12
C ASP A 326 18.81 -26.01 28.62
N ASP A 327 19.87 -25.70 27.88
CA ASP A 327 21.26 -26.05 28.23
C ASP A 327 21.63 -25.71 29.69
N GLU A 328 22.33 -26.64 30.35
CA GLU A 328 22.60 -26.54 31.80
C GLU A 328 23.50 -25.36 32.15
N ASN A 329 24.52 -25.06 31.33
CA ASN A 329 25.42 -23.94 31.57
C ASN A 329 24.73 -22.61 31.27
N TRP A 330 23.89 -22.58 30.25
CA TRP A 330 23.02 -21.45 29.97
C TRP A 330 22.08 -21.16 31.14
N ALA A 331 21.38 -22.17 31.67
CA ALA A 331 20.46 -22.01 32.80
C ALA A 331 21.18 -21.55 34.08
N LYS A 332 22.39 -22.05 34.36
CA LYS A 332 23.22 -21.59 35.50
C LYS A 332 23.63 -20.13 35.34
N GLY A 333 24.15 -19.76 34.17
CA GLY A 333 24.56 -18.38 33.91
C GLY A 333 23.38 -17.41 33.97
N PHE A 334 22.21 -17.82 33.46
CA PHE A 334 20.99 -17.02 33.51
C PHE A 334 20.40 -16.93 34.93
N ALA A 335 20.47 -18.00 35.74
CA ALA A 335 20.10 -17.95 37.15
C ALA A 335 20.94 -16.93 37.93
N ASN A 336 22.25 -16.89 37.70
CA ASN A 336 23.13 -15.89 38.29
C ASN A 336 22.77 -14.46 37.83
N TYR A 337 22.38 -14.28 36.56
CA TYR A 337 21.86 -13.01 36.07
C TYR A 337 20.57 -12.60 36.79
N VAL A 338 19.62 -13.52 36.95
CA VAL A 338 18.36 -13.28 37.67
C VAL A 338 18.61 -12.92 39.14
N GLU A 339 19.50 -13.63 39.81
CA GLU A 339 19.91 -13.33 41.19
C GLU A 339 20.54 -11.93 41.30
N THR A 340 21.50 -11.62 40.41
CA THR A 340 22.14 -10.29 40.35
C THR A 340 21.10 -9.19 40.12
N LEU A 341 20.14 -9.41 39.22
CA LEU A 341 19.08 -8.46 38.92
C LEU A 341 18.13 -8.22 40.11
N CYS A 342 17.85 -9.26 40.90
CA CYS A 342 16.99 -9.16 42.07
C CYS A 342 17.69 -8.52 43.28
N GLU A 343 18.94 -8.88 43.54
CA GLU A 343 19.66 -8.49 44.74
C GLU A 343 20.57 -7.26 44.55
N ASN A 344 21.30 -7.21 43.44
CA ASN A 344 22.34 -6.22 43.17
C ASN A 344 22.23 -5.65 41.74
N PRO A 345 21.11 -4.99 41.36
CA PRO A 345 20.85 -4.61 39.97
C PRO A 345 21.91 -3.69 39.34
N LYS A 346 22.69 -2.96 40.15
CA LYS A 346 23.81 -2.13 39.67
C LYS A 346 25.01 -2.94 39.16
N ASP A 347 25.08 -4.22 39.55
CA ASP A 347 26.18 -5.11 39.17
C ASP A 347 25.90 -5.86 37.86
N VAL A 348 24.69 -5.71 37.28
CA VAL A 348 24.33 -6.29 35.98
C VAL A 348 25.30 -5.84 34.88
N GLU A 349 25.71 -4.56 34.87
CA GLU A 349 26.67 -4.04 33.88
C GLU A 349 28.05 -4.73 33.95
N LYS A 350 28.41 -5.35 35.09
CA LYS A 350 29.69 -6.07 35.26
C LYS A 350 29.67 -7.46 34.63
N ILE A 351 28.48 -8.00 34.37
CA ILE A 351 28.27 -9.32 33.75
C ILE A 351 27.76 -9.20 32.31
N GLU A 352 27.87 -8.00 31.73
CA GLU A 352 27.65 -7.74 30.31
C GLU A 352 28.96 -7.34 29.63
N TYR A 353 29.15 -7.83 28.42
CA TYR A 353 30.21 -7.35 27.55
C TYR A 353 29.96 -5.89 27.17
N GLN A 354 31.04 -5.12 27.07
CA GLN A 354 31.02 -3.80 26.45
C GLN A 354 31.74 -3.87 25.11
N LEU A 355 31.18 -3.21 24.10
CA LEU A 355 31.80 -3.12 22.78
C LEU A 355 32.50 -1.76 22.67
N GLU A 356 33.70 -1.75 22.11
CA GLU A 356 34.46 -0.52 21.88
C GLU A 356 33.74 0.37 20.83
N GLU A 357 33.75 1.69 21.03
CA GLU A 357 33.06 2.64 20.15
C GLU A 357 33.50 2.52 18.67
N GLU A 358 34.75 2.15 18.44
CA GLU A 358 35.34 1.97 17.11
C GLU A 358 34.65 0.87 16.30
N LYS A 359 34.13 -0.17 16.96
CA LYS A 359 33.41 -1.26 16.29
C LYS A 359 32.10 -0.81 15.66
N TYR A 360 31.46 0.21 16.22
CA TYR A 360 30.24 0.77 15.62
C TYR A 360 30.50 1.46 14.29
N MET A 361 31.75 1.86 14.01
CA MET A 361 32.14 2.44 12.71
C MET A 361 32.22 1.37 11.60
N GLU A 362 32.38 0.10 11.96
CA GLU A 362 32.37 -1.05 11.05
C GLU A 362 30.93 -1.50 10.73
N MET A 363 29.93 -1.03 11.47
CA MET A 363 28.52 -1.43 11.30
C MET A 363 27.97 -1.00 9.92
N PRO A 364 27.54 -1.94 9.06
CA PRO A 364 27.07 -1.61 7.73
C PRO A 364 25.87 -0.65 7.72
N LYS A 365 25.94 0.41 6.93
CA LYS A 365 24.82 1.36 6.83
C LYS A 365 23.65 0.75 6.07
N GLN A 366 22.51 0.60 6.74
CA GLN A 366 21.28 0.18 6.09
C GLN A 366 20.70 1.35 5.28
N THR A 367 20.50 1.12 3.97
CA THR A 367 19.82 2.05 3.06
C THR A 367 18.59 1.38 2.47
N MET A 368 17.56 2.19 2.21
CA MET A 368 16.40 1.76 1.45
C MET A 368 16.56 2.18 0.00
N GLU A 369 16.27 1.26 -0.92
CA GLU A 369 16.20 1.57 -2.33
C GLU A 369 15.07 2.56 -2.60
N SER A 370 13.92 2.41 -1.95
CA SER A 370 12.74 3.24 -2.14
C SER A 370 12.32 3.95 -0.86
N GLU A 371 12.84 5.15 -0.62
CA GLU A 371 12.47 5.95 0.56
C GLU A 371 10.94 6.09 0.68
N PRO A 372 10.39 5.94 1.90
CA PRO A 372 8.97 6.15 2.13
C PRO A 372 8.67 7.62 1.90
N LEU A 373 7.46 7.88 1.39
CA LEU A 373 6.99 9.23 1.19
C LEU A 373 7.06 10.01 2.52
N SER A 374 7.56 11.25 2.47
CA SER A 374 7.50 12.16 3.61
C SER A 374 6.04 12.36 4.04
N ASP A 375 5.82 12.74 5.31
CA ASP A 375 4.45 12.92 5.79
C ASP A 375 3.72 14.05 5.06
N ASN A 376 4.46 15.08 4.64
CA ASN A 376 3.95 16.12 3.73
C ASN A 376 3.56 15.55 2.37
N ALA A 377 4.39 14.67 1.78
CA ALA A 377 4.04 14.01 0.51
C ALA A 377 2.78 13.13 0.65
N LYS A 378 2.67 12.34 1.72
CA LYS A 378 1.46 11.54 2.02
C LYS A 378 0.22 12.42 2.17
N LYS A 379 0.35 13.55 2.89
CA LYS A 379 -0.72 14.55 3.07
C LYS A 379 -1.15 15.13 1.72
N SER A 380 -0.21 15.59 0.91
CA SER A 380 -0.48 16.15 -0.42
C SER A 380 -1.15 15.13 -1.35
N LEU A 381 -0.67 13.89 -1.40
CA LEU A 381 -1.30 12.83 -2.19
C LEU A 381 -2.73 12.54 -1.76
N LYS A 382 -3.02 12.50 -0.45
CA LYS A 382 -4.39 12.31 0.07
C LYS A 382 -5.32 13.45 -0.34
N ILE A 383 -4.84 14.70 -0.27
CA ILE A 383 -5.63 15.87 -0.63
C ILE A 383 -5.87 15.90 -2.15
N VAL A 384 -4.84 15.64 -2.96
CA VAL A 384 -4.96 15.56 -4.42
C VAL A 384 -5.91 14.45 -4.84
N PHE A 385 -5.80 13.27 -4.21
CA PHE A 385 -6.72 12.16 -4.43
C PHE A 385 -8.17 12.60 -4.18
N LEU A 386 -8.45 13.19 -3.00
CA LEU A 386 -9.79 13.66 -2.65
C LEU A 386 -10.27 14.73 -3.61
N THR A 387 -9.37 15.64 -4.01
CA THR A 387 -9.68 16.73 -4.94
C THR A 387 -10.13 16.20 -6.29
N LEU A 388 -9.36 15.27 -6.86
CA LEU A 388 -9.68 14.65 -8.13
C LEU A 388 -10.92 13.76 -8.03
N PHE A 389 -11.07 13.02 -6.94
CA PHE A 389 -12.24 12.18 -6.72
C PHE A 389 -13.53 13.02 -6.72
N LEU A 390 -13.59 14.08 -5.93
CA LEU A 390 -14.77 14.95 -5.84
C LEU A 390 -15.07 15.67 -7.15
N ASP A 391 -14.04 16.14 -7.84
CA ASP A 391 -14.18 16.73 -9.17
C ASP A 391 -14.77 15.74 -10.16
N LEU A 392 -14.27 14.50 -10.19
CA LEU A 392 -14.73 13.49 -11.12
C LEU A 392 -16.14 12.98 -10.79
N VAL A 393 -16.54 12.94 -9.52
CA VAL A 393 -17.94 12.72 -9.12
C VAL A 393 -18.80 13.84 -9.70
N GLY A 394 -18.45 15.11 -9.47
CA GLY A 394 -19.21 16.27 -9.97
C GLY A 394 -19.25 16.35 -11.49
N PHE A 395 -18.17 15.98 -12.17
CA PHE A 395 -18.08 15.94 -13.64
C PHE A 395 -18.96 14.84 -14.23
N SER A 396 -18.92 13.62 -13.69
CA SER A 396 -19.63 12.46 -14.23
C SER A 396 -21.09 12.34 -13.78
N ILE A 397 -21.53 13.14 -12.79
CA ILE A 397 -22.91 13.15 -12.28
C ILE A 397 -23.95 13.46 -13.36
N ILE A 398 -23.56 14.17 -14.42
CA ILE A 398 -24.45 14.57 -15.52
C ILE A 398 -24.65 13.46 -16.56
N PHE A 399 -23.77 12.46 -16.62
CA PHE A 399 -23.77 11.44 -17.68
C PHE A 399 -25.07 10.66 -17.84
N PRO A 400 -25.69 10.11 -16.78
CA PRO A 400 -26.96 9.40 -16.92
C PRO A 400 -28.11 10.35 -17.32
N LEU A 401 -27.91 11.67 -17.15
CA LEU A 401 -28.94 12.68 -17.38
C LEU A 401 -28.95 13.18 -18.82
N PHE A 402 -27.94 12.90 -19.63
CA PHE A 402 -27.86 13.42 -21.00
C PHE A 402 -29.10 13.14 -21.86
N PRO A 403 -29.67 11.92 -21.88
CA PRO A 403 -30.87 11.68 -22.67
C PRO A 403 -32.10 12.47 -22.18
N ALA A 404 -32.22 12.66 -20.87
CA ALA A 404 -33.32 13.39 -20.27
C ALA A 404 -33.16 14.91 -20.46
N LEU A 405 -31.94 15.43 -20.31
CA LEU A 405 -31.57 16.81 -20.60
C LEU A 405 -31.86 17.15 -22.07
N ALA A 406 -31.45 16.29 -23.00
CA ALA A 406 -31.72 16.43 -24.43
C ALA A 406 -33.22 16.62 -24.70
N LYS A 407 -34.04 15.70 -24.18
CA LYS A 407 -35.50 15.75 -24.33
C LYS A 407 -36.08 17.03 -23.72
N TYR A 408 -35.65 17.40 -22.52
CA TYR A 408 -36.13 18.59 -21.83
C TYR A 408 -35.85 19.88 -22.61
N TYR A 409 -34.62 20.09 -23.12
CA TYR A 409 -34.32 21.31 -23.89
C TYR A 409 -34.94 21.29 -25.28
N LEU A 410 -35.11 20.12 -25.91
CA LEU A 410 -35.89 20.02 -27.15
C LEU A 410 -37.37 20.39 -26.95
N THR A 411 -37.91 20.27 -25.73
CA THR A 411 -39.28 20.69 -25.42
C THR A 411 -39.38 22.13 -24.95
N VAL A 412 -38.42 22.62 -24.15
CA VAL A 412 -38.51 23.92 -23.47
C VAL A 412 -37.76 25.04 -24.23
N ASP A 413 -36.75 24.70 -25.04
CA ASP A 413 -35.86 25.67 -25.70
C ASP A 413 -35.48 25.19 -27.13
N ALA A 414 -36.47 24.66 -27.87
CA ALA A 414 -36.28 24.04 -29.18
C ALA A 414 -35.64 24.98 -30.22
N ASP A 415 -35.90 26.29 -30.10
CA ASP A 415 -35.43 27.29 -31.05
C ASP A 415 -34.00 27.80 -30.77
N ASN A 416 -33.36 27.32 -29.71
CA ASN A 416 -32.02 27.73 -29.32
C ASN A 416 -30.97 27.46 -30.42
N VAL A 417 -30.13 28.47 -30.69
CA VAL A 417 -29.10 28.43 -31.74
C VAL A 417 -28.09 27.31 -31.49
N PHE A 418 -27.61 27.15 -30.25
CA PHE A 418 -26.63 26.12 -29.93
C PHE A 418 -27.25 24.73 -29.98
N LEU A 419 -28.51 24.58 -29.56
CA LEU A 419 -29.23 23.31 -29.60
C LEU A 419 -29.41 22.84 -31.05
N LYS A 420 -29.89 23.73 -31.93
CA LYS A 420 -30.02 23.47 -33.36
C LYS A 420 -28.69 23.17 -34.02
N ALA A 421 -27.62 23.88 -33.67
CA ALA A 421 -26.29 23.65 -34.24
C ALA A 421 -25.75 22.24 -33.86
N ILE A 422 -25.86 21.84 -32.59
CA ILE A 422 -25.39 20.54 -32.13
C ILE A 422 -26.25 19.41 -32.72
N PHE A 423 -27.57 19.50 -32.61
CA PHE A 423 -28.47 18.47 -33.14
C PHE A 423 -28.42 18.37 -34.67
N GLY A 424 -28.34 19.49 -35.39
CA GLY A 424 -28.19 19.49 -36.85
C GLY A 424 -26.86 18.87 -37.30
N SER A 425 -25.78 19.12 -36.57
CA SER A 425 -24.48 18.49 -36.84
C SER A 425 -24.51 16.98 -36.58
N ILE A 426 -25.17 16.55 -35.50
CA ILE A 426 -25.37 15.14 -35.18
C ILE A 426 -26.23 14.46 -36.25
N ASP A 427 -27.35 15.09 -36.64
CA ASP A 427 -28.25 14.56 -37.66
C ASP A 427 -27.52 14.35 -39.00
N THR A 428 -26.75 15.36 -39.42
CA THR A 428 -25.89 15.28 -40.62
C THR A 428 -24.89 14.12 -40.52
N LEU A 429 -24.25 13.96 -39.36
CA LEU A 429 -23.28 12.88 -39.12
C LEU A 429 -23.96 11.49 -39.11
N THR A 430 -25.15 11.37 -38.53
CA THR A 430 -25.92 10.12 -38.51
C THR A 430 -26.46 9.75 -39.89
N GLN A 431 -26.87 10.73 -40.69
CA GLN A 431 -27.30 10.50 -42.07
C GLN A 431 -26.12 10.08 -42.95
N ALA A 432 -24.94 10.69 -42.76
CA ALA A 432 -23.71 10.25 -43.42
C ALA A 432 -23.29 8.82 -43.03
N GLY A 433 -23.64 8.38 -41.82
CA GLY A 433 -23.40 7.01 -41.32
C GLY A 433 -24.52 5.99 -41.62
N GLY A 434 -25.72 6.42 -42.00
CA GLY A 434 -26.87 5.55 -42.31
C GLY A 434 -27.73 5.11 -41.11
N ALA A 435 -27.78 5.86 -40.00
CA ALA A 435 -28.45 5.47 -38.74
C ALA A 435 -29.86 6.09 -38.53
N SER A 436 -30.66 5.54 -37.60
CA SER A 436 -32.05 5.97 -37.26
C SER A 436 -32.14 6.95 -36.06
N ASN A 437 -33.30 7.60 -35.89
CA ASN A 437 -33.58 8.69 -34.93
C ASN A 437 -33.24 8.44 -33.44
N PHE A 438 -33.22 7.18 -32.96
CA PHE A 438 -32.85 6.86 -31.57
C PHE A 438 -31.37 7.17 -31.26
N SER A 439 -30.53 7.19 -32.29
CA SER A 439 -29.10 7.45 -32.21
C SER A 439 -28.79 8.91 -31.83
N ALA A 440 -29.65 9.86 -32.22
CA ALA A 440 -29.40 11.29 -32.09
C ALA A 440 -29.36 11.77 -30.62
N ILE A 441 -30.18 11.20 -29.74
CA ILE A 441 -30.25 11.59 -28.31
C ILE A 441 -29.02 11.11 -27.54
N VAL A 442 -28.52 9.91 -27.83
CA VAL A 442 -27.29 9.39 -27.19
C VAL A 442 -26.05 10.11 -27.74
N LEU A 443 -26.04 10.39 -29.05
CA LEU A 443 -25.00 11.19 -29.69
C LEU A 443 -24.93 12.63 -29.17
N PHE A 444 -26.05 13.19 -28.74
CA PHE A 444 -26.07 14.48 -28.07
C PHE A 444 -25.28 14.47 -26.74
N GLY A 445 -25.45 13.43 -25.93
CA GLY A 445 -24.60 13.22 -24.74
C GLY A 445 -23.12 13.10 -25.11
N GLY A 446 -22.81 12.39 -26.20
CA GLY A 446 -21.46 12.32 -26.76
C GLY A 446 -20.90 13.67 -27.19
N ALA A 447 -21.70 14.51 -27.85
CA ALA A 447 -21.31 15.84 -28.28
C ALA A 447 -21.01 16.78 -27.09
N LEU A 448 -21.82 16.72 -26.03
CA LEU A 448 -21.54 17.47 -24.80
C LEU A 448 -20.26 17.00 -24.10
N GLY A 449 -19.99 15.68 -24.09
CA GLY A 449 -18.74 15.12 -23.60
C GLY A 449 -17.52 15.49 -24.47
N ALA A 450 -17.70 15.54 -25.79
CA ALA A 450 -16.68 15.96 -26.74
C ALA A 450 -16.36 17.45 -26.61
N LEU A 451 -17.36 18.31 -26.38
CA LEU A 451 -17.14 19.73 -26.10
C LEU A 451 -16.24 19.93 -24.87
N TYR A 452 -16.53 19.21 -23.78
CA TYR A 452 -15.69 19.26 -22.58
C TYR A 452 -14.25 18.80 -22.87
N SER A 453 -14.09 17.70 -23.59
CA SER A 453 -12.77 17.17 -23.98
C SER A 453 -12.01 18.11 -24.91
N LEU A 454 -12.70 18.81 -25.81
CA LEU A 454 -12.11 19.82 -26.70
C LEU A 454 -11.58 21.03 -25.91
N LEU A 455 -12.34 21.48 -24.91
CA LEU A 455 -11.92 22.58 -24.05
C LEU A 455 -10.75 22.19 -23.16
N GLN A 456 -10.75 20.96 -22.61
CA GLN A 456 -9.61 20.43 -21.88
C GLN A 456 -8.37 20.28 -22.76
N PHE A 457 -8.56 19.88 -24.02
CA PHE A 457 -7.48 19.79 -24.99
C PHE A 457 -6.76 21.15 -25.11
N VAL A 458 -7.48 22.26 -25.18
CA VAL A 458 -6.89 23.61 -25.24
C VAL A 458 -6.34 24.07 -23.88
N ALA A 459 -7.08 23.83 -22.79
CA ALA A 459 -6.78 24.42 -21.49
C ALA A 459 -5.71 23.68 -20.69
N ALA A 460 -5.56 22.35 -20.84
CA ALA A 460 -4.66 21.55 -20.02
C ALA A 460 -3.18 21.97 -20.08
N PRO A 461 -2.60 22.30 -21.26
CA PRO A 461 -1.23 22.80 -21.35
C PRO A 461 -1.07 24.20 -20.74
N ILE A 462 -2.09 25.06 -20.92
CA ILE A 462 -2.10 26.44 -20.39
C ILE A 462 -2.03 26.39 -18.86
N TRP A 463 -2.93 25.64 -18.22
CA TRP A 463 -2.92 25.50 -16.77
C TRP A 463 -1.66 24.82 -16.24
N GLY A 464 -1.15 23.83 -16.97
CA GLY A 464 0.13 23.18 -16.67
C GLY A 464 1.28 24.20 -16.61
N THR A 465 1.44 25.01 -17.66
CA THR A 465 2.48 26.05 -17.74
C THR A 465 2.30 27.15 -16.70
N ILE A 466 1.05 27.58 -16.44
CA ILE A 466 0.79 28.57 -15.38
C ILE A 466 1.23 27.98 -14.03
N SER A 467 0.93 26.71 -13.75
CA SER A 467 1.28 26.07 -12.48
C SER A 467 2.80 25.93 -12.26
N ASP A 468 3.59 25.76 -13.32
CA ASP A 468 5.06 25.76 -13.22
C ASP A 468 5.63 27.15 -12.85
N ARG A 469 4.87 28.23 -13.09
CA ARG A 469 5.30 29.62 -12.84
C ARG A 469 4.85 30.17 -11.50
N ILE A 470 3.59 29.94 -11.12
CA ILE A 470 3.00 30.53 -9.90
C ILE A 470 2.84 29.55 -8.75
N GLY A 471 3.12 28.25 -8.99
CA GLY A 471 2.90 27.17 -8.03
C GLY A 471 1.63 26.37 -8.34
N ARG A 472 1.53 25.18 -7.71
CA ARG A 472 0.41 24.25 -7.92
C ARG A 472 -0.84 24.67 -7.17
N LYS A 473 -0.70 25.18 -5.94
CA LYS A 473 -1.83 25.53 -5.07
C LYS A 473 -2.74 26.61 -5.67
N PRO A 474 -2.22 27.76 -6.18
CA PRO A 474 -3.07 28.79 -6.75
C PRO A 474 -3.88 28.30 -7.96
N VAL A 475 -3.25 27.50 -8.83
CA VAL A 475 -3.92 26.95 -10.02
C VAL A 475 -5.01 25.96 -9.64
N LEU A 476 -4.77 25.07 -8.67
CA LEU A 476 -5.81 24.16 -8.15
C LEU A 476 -6.99 24.93 -7.55
N LEU A 477 -6.75 26.00 -6.79
CA LEU A 477 -7.83 26.80 -6.21
C LEU A 477 -8.67 27.50 -7.29
N VAL A 478 -8.03 28.14 -8.27
CA VAL A 478 -8.73 28.86 -9.36
C VAL A 478 -9.57 27.89 -10.20
N SER A 479 -8.99 26.74 -10.57
CA SER A 479 -9.68 25.74 -11.38
C SER A 479 -10.87 25.11 -10.64
N VAL A 480 -10.71 24.72 -9.37
CA VAL A 480 -11.82 24.17 -8.57
C VAL A 480 -12.90 25.23 -8.30
N PHE A 481 -12.53 26.49 -8.06
CA PHE A 481 -13.50 27.57 -7.97
C PHE A 481 -14.27 27.77 -9.28
N GLY A 482 -13.59 27.74 -10.44
CA GLY A 482 -14.24 27.81 -11.74
C GLY A 482 -15.22 26.64 -11.99
N LEU A 483 -14.88 25.43 -11.55
CA LEU A 483 -15.77 24.28 -11.58
C LEU A 483 -17.01 24.49 -10.70
N PHE A 484 -16.84 25.02 -9.49
CA PHE A 484 -17.95 25.41 -8.61
C PHE A 484 -18.91 26.37 -9.31
N ILE A 485 -18.39 27.43 -9.95
CA ILE A 485 -19.20 28.39 -10.71
C ILE A 485 -19.94 27.71 -11.87
N SER A 486 -19.29 26.79 -12.58
CA SER A 486 -19.93 25.98 -13.62
C SER A 486 -21.13 25.17 -13.07
N TYR A 487 -21.01 24.58 -11.89
CA TYR A 487 -22.12 23.83 -11.28
C TYR A 487 -23.25 24.75 -10.79
N VAL A 488 -22.93 25.92 -10.25
CA VAL A 488 -23.93 26.94 -9.89
C VAL A 488 -24.72 27.38 -11.12
N LEU A 489 -24.04 27.67 -12.23
CA LEU A 489 -24.70 28.03 -13.49
C LEU A 489 -25.57 26.89 -14.03
N TRP A 490 -25.10 25.64 -13.92
CA TRP A 490 -25.89 24.49 -14.32
C TRP A 490 -27.17 24.32 -13.46
N ALA A 491 -27.09 24.62 -12.16
CA ALA A 491 -28.24 24.54 -11.26
C ALA A 491 -29.37 25.51 -11.64
N VAL A 492 -29.06 26.60 -12.33
CA VAL A 492 -30.01 27.60 -12.83
C VAL A 492 -30.10 27.64 -14.36
N ALA A 493 -29.74 26.54 -15.02
CA ALA A 493 -29.81 26.43 -16.47
C ALA A 493 -31.25 26.18 -16.95
N GLY A 494 -32.10 27.20 -16.92
CA GLY A 494 -33.47 27.12 -17.44
C GLY A 494 -33.54 27.03 -18.97
N ASN A 495 -32.47 27.47 -19.65
CA ASN A 495 -32.33 27.40 -21.10
C ASN A 495 -31.00 26.74 -21.49
N PHE A 496 -30.90 26.32 -22.74
CA PHE A 496 -29.77 25.54 -23.22
C PHE A 496 -28.47 26.37 -23.29
N THR A 497 -28.58 27.68 -23.50
CA THR A 497 -27.42 28.59 -23.54
C THR A 497 -26.67 28.61 -22.21
N ILE A 498 -27.38 28.73 -21.08
CA ILE A 498 -26.77 28.70 -19.74
C ILE A 498 -26.08 27.35 -19.50
N LEU A 499 -26.70 26.25 -19.91
CA LEU A 499 -26.07 24.93 -19.82
C LEU A 499 -24.75 24.87 -20.61
N ILE A 500 -24.72 25.41 -21.83
CA ILE A 500 -23.52 25.45 -22.66
C ILE A 500 -22.44 26.33 -22.02
N ILE A 501 -22.79 27.50 -21.48
CA ILE A 501 -21.85 28.37 -20.75
C ILE A 501 -21.28 27.64 -19.53
N ALA A 502 -22.13 26.95 -18.75
CA ALA A 502 -21.69 26.13 -17.63
C ALA A 502 -20.70 25.05 -18.08
N ARG A 503 -21.01 24.30 -19.15
CA ARG A 503 -20.09 23.29 -19.71
C ARG A 503 -18.80 23.90 -20.24
N PHE A 504 -18.87 25.10 -20.82
CA PHE A 504 -17.70 25.80 -21.34
C PHE A 504 -16.74 26.20 -20.21
N ILE A 505 -17.26 26.82 -19.15
CA ILE A 505 -16.49 27.16 -17.96
C ILE A 505 -15.91 25.89 -17.33
N GLY A 506 -16.72 24.85 -17.14
CA GLY A 506 -16.25 23.57 -16.60
C GLY A 506 -15.13 22.94 -17.42
N GLY A 507 -15.26 22.96 -18.75
CA GLY A 507 -14.25 22.41 -19.68
C GLY A 507 -12.91 23.14 -19.62
N ILE A 508 -12.93 24.48 -19.63
CA ILE A 508 -11.70 25.29 -19.50
C ILE A 508 -11.08 25.12 -18.12
N MET A 509 -11.89 25.02 -17.07
CA MET A 509 -11.44 24.91 -15.68
C MET A 509 -11.01 23.48 -15.31
N GLY A 510 -11.26 22.49 -16.17
CA GLY A 510 -10.80 21.10 -16.02
C GLY A 510 -9.28 20.87 -16.14
N GLY A 511 -8.47 21.93 -16.21
CA GLY A 511 -7.00 21.87 -16.13
C GLY A 511 -6.45 21.59 -14.73
N ASN A 512 -7.30 21.46 -13.72
CA ASN A 512 -6.92 20.94 -12.40
C ASN A 512 -6.30 19.53 -12.48
N ILE A 513 -6.72 18.69 -13.43
CA ILE A 513 -6.21 17.32 -13.59
C ILE A 513 -4.72 17.31 -13.96
N SER A 514 -4.27 18.18 -14.88
CA SER A 514 -2.86 18.27 -15.25
C SER A 514 -2.03 18.80 -14.09
N THR A 515 -2.51 19.84 -13.41
CA THR A 515 -1.86 20.42 -12.22
C THR A 515 -1.76 19.41 -11.07
N ALA A 516 -2.83 18.69 -10.77
CA ALA A 516 -2.86 17.64 -9.75
C ALA A 516 -1.92 16.48 -10.08
N THR A 517 -1.82 16.11 -11.36
CA THR A 517 -0.85 15.10 -11.82
C THR A 517 0.59 15.60 -11.62
N ALA A 518 0.84 16.90 -11.85
CA ALA A 518 2.15 17.51 -11.56
C ALA A 518 2.44 17.58 -10.06
N VAL A 519 1.45 17.80 -9.19
CA VAL A 519 1.63 17.69 -7.73
C VAL A 519 2.11 16.30 -7.33
N VAL A 520 1.51 15.25 -7.88
CA VAL A 520 1.96 13.87 -7.61
C VAL A 520 3.40 13.69 -8.05
N ALA A 521 3.79 14.24 -9.20
CA ALA A 521 5.18 14.25 -9.66
C ALA A 521 6.13 15.00 -8.70
N ASP A 522 5.71 16.15 -8.16
CA ASP A 522 6.55 16.96 -7.26
C ASP A 522 6.82 16.25 -5.91
N VAL A 523 5.90 15.42 -5.42
CA VAL A 523 5.99 14.79 -4.08
C VAL A 523 6.41 13.32 -4.07
N THR A 524 6.68 12.76 -5.25
CA THR A 524 7.12 11.37 -5.42
C THR A 524 8.53 11.32 -5.99
N THR A 525 9.25 10.23 -5.77
CA THR A 525 10.55 9.92 -6.43
C THR A 525 10.31 9.05 -7.65
N ASN A 526 11.31 8.83 -8.51
CA ASN A 526 11.17 7.94 -9.68
C ASN A 526 10.67 6.54 -9.26
N LYS A 527 11.19 5.99 -8.16
CA LYS A 527 10.83 4.65 -7.65
C LYS A 527 9.39 4.54 -7.12
N ASN A 528 8.80 5.63 -6.62
CA ASN A 528 7.43 5.64 -6.12
C ASN A 528 6.44 6.47 -6.98
N ARG A 529 6.90 7.04 -8.10
CA ARG A 529 6.12 7.84 -9.07
C ARG A 529 4.87 7.11 -9.53
N SER A 530 5.04 5.85 -9.96
CA SER A 530 3.95 5.01 -10.43
C SER A 530 2.94 4.67 -9.33
N LYS A 531 3.40 4.55 -8.08
CA LYS A 531 2.51 4.35 -6.91
C LYS A 531 1.63 5.59 -6.70
N GLY A 532 2.22 6.78 -6.82
CA GLY A 532 1.50 8.06 -6.80
C GLY A 532 0.51 8.18 -7.95
N MET A 533 0.94 7.94 -9.19
CA MET A 533 0.07 8.02 -10.38
C MET A 533 -1.09 7.02 -10.34
N ALA A 534 -0.89 5.84 -9.74
CA ALA A 534 -1.96 4.88 -9.53
C ALA A 534 -3.07 5.43 -8.62
N THR A 535 -2.74 6.29 -7.63
CA THR A 535 -3.77 6.91 -6.78
C THR A 535 -4.69 7.85 -7.56
N ILE A 536 -4.15 8.57 -8.55
CA ILE A 536 -4.97 9.36 -9.49
C ILE A 536 -5.93 8.44 -10.24
N GLY A 537 -5.43 7.33 -10.79
CA GLY A 537 -6.28 6.36 -11.49
C GLY A 537 -7.44 5.83 -10.63
N ILE A 538 -7.18 5.54 -9.35
CA ILE A 538 -8.21 5.09 -8.41
C ILE A 538 -9.26 6.18 -8.17
N ALA A 539 -8.85 7.44 -8.05
CA ALA A 539 -9.77 8.57 -7.92
C ALA A 539 -10.70 8.68 -9.14
N PHE A 540 -10.16 8.45 -10.35
CA PHE A 540 -10.96 8.37 -11.57
C PHE A 540 -11.95 7.21 -11.53
N ALA A 541 -11.49 6.00 -11.23
CA ALA A 541 -12.36 4.84 -11.17
C ALA A 541 -13.54 5.06 -10.20
N LEU A 542 -13.25 5.53 -8.98
CA LEU A 542 -14.29 5.81 -7.98
C LEU A 542 -15.21 6.97 -8.39
N GLY A 543 -14.66 8.03 -8.97
CA GLY A 543 -15.44 9.17 -9.45
C GLY A 543 -16.46 8.77 -10.51
N PHE A 544 -16.05 7.95 -11.48
CA PHE A 544 -16.91 7.43 -12.54
C PHE A 544 -17.88 6.33 -12.09
N ILE A 545 -17.66 5.70 -10.93
CA ILE A 545 -18.65 4.82 -10.30
C ILE A 545 -19.71 5.66 -9.57
N ILE A 546 -19.25 6.56 -8.69
CA ILE A 546 -20.11 7.24 -7.73
C ILE A 546 -20.89 8.38 -8.40
N GLY A 547 -20.27 9.12 -9.34
CA GLY A 547 -20.91 10.23 -10.04
C GLY A 547 -22.19 9.82 -10.78
N PRO A 548 -22.15 8.91 -11.76
CA PRO A 548 -23.35 8.48 -12.48
C PRO A 548 -24.41 7.86 -11.56
N ALA A 549 -24.01 7.09 -10.55
CA ALA A 549 -24.95 6.55 -9.56
C ALA A 549 -25.68 7.69 -8.81
N MET A 550 -24.94 8.69 -8.32
CA MET A 550 -25.53 9.87 -7.68
C MET A 550 -26.41 10.66 -8.64
N GLY A 551 -25.99 10.85 -9.89
CA GLY A 551 -26.75 11.56 -10.91
C GLY A 551 -28.11 10.93 -11.17
N GLY A 552 -28.14 9.62 -11.38
CA GLY A 552 -29.38 8.85 -11.58
C GLY A 552 -30.34 9.01 -10.41
N ILE A 553 -29.85 8.84 -9.16
CA ILE A 553 -30.67 8.99 -7.95
C ILE A 553 -31.19 10.41 -7.78
N LEU A 554 -30.32 11.42 -7.95
CA LEU A 554 -30.68 12.82 -7.75
C LEU A 554 -31.67 13.33 -8.80
N SER A 555 -31.72 12.71 -9.99
CA SER A 555 -32.73 13.02 -11.02
C SER A 555 -34.16 12.64 -10.64
N LEU A 556 -34.34 11.81 -9.62
CA LEU A 556 -35.66 11.49 -9.07
C LEU A 556 -36.25 12.65 -8.25
N PHE A 557 -35.42 13.61 -7.84
CA PHE A 557 -35.80 14.74 -7.01
C PHE A 557 -35.92 16.03 -7.84
N ASP A 558 -37.06 16.16 -8.52
CA ASP A 558 -37.38 17.36 -9.30
C ASP A 558 -37.86 18.51 -8.40
N LEU A 559 -36.98 19.47 -8.15
CA LEU A 559 -37.25 20.63 -7.30
C LEU A 559 -38.40 21.50 -7.82
N THR A 560 -38.66 21.52 -9.12
CA THR A 560 -39.74 22.33 -9.72
C THR A 560 -41.12 21.78 -9.38
N LYS A 561 -41.22 20.48 -9.06
CA LYS A 561 -42.47 19.87 -8.58
C LYS A 561 -42.78 20.20 -7.13
N PHE A 562 -41.75 20.33 -6.30
CA PHE A 562 -41.91 20.68 -4.88
C PHE A 562 -42.06 22.19 -4.68
N TYR A 563 -41.34 22.99 -5.48
CA TYR A 563 -41.30 24.45 -5.40
C TYR A 563 -41.40 25.06 -6.81
N PRO A 564 -42.62 25.22 -7.37
CA PRO A 564 -42.83 25.69 -8.74
C PRO A 564 -42.22 27.07 -9.04
N VAL A 565 -42.18 27.97 -8.06
CA VAL A 565 -41.60 29.32 -8.17
C VAL A 565 -40.11 29.27 -8.56
N LEU A 566 -39.40 28.18 -8.27
CA LEU A 566 -37.98 28.06 -8.63
C LEU A 566 -37.76 27.98 -10.15
N ALA A 567 -38.75 27.55 -10.92
CA ALA A 567 -38.66 27.49 -12.38
C ALA A 567 -38.42 28.88 -13.01
N ASP A 568 -38.99 29.93 -12.42
CA ASP A 568 -38.81 31.32 -12.86
C ASP A 568 -37.35 31.80 -12.70
N TYR A 569 -36.60 31.17 -11.79
CA TYR A 569 -35.19 31.44 -11.56
C TYR A 569 -34.26 30.51 -12.37
N GLY A 570 -34.81 29.75 -13.32
CA GLY A 570 -34.05 28.85 -14.18
C GLY A 570 -33.72 27.49 -13.55
N VAL A 571 -34.32 27.15 -12.40
CA VAL A 571 -34.22 25.80 -11.85
C VAL A 571 -34.96 24.84 -12.78
N ASN A 572 -34.31 23.73 -13.11
CA ASN A 572 -34.81 22.70 -14.00
C ASN A 572 -34.90 21.35 -13.26
N PRO A 573 -35.52 20.31 -13.87
CA PRO A 573 -35.69 19.01 -13.23
C PRO A 573 -34.38 18.31 -12.80
N PHE A 574 -33.23 18.76 -13.30
CA PHE A 574 -31.91 18.18 -13.04
C PHE A 574 -31.05 19.04 -12.09
N SER A 575 -31.57 20.18 -11.61
CA SER A 575 -30.84 21.12 -10.77
C SER A 575 -30.33 20.51 -9.46
N MET A 576 -31.00 19.48 -8.92
CA MET A 576 -30.55 18.81 -7.70
C MET A 576 -29.16 18.15 -7.88
N ALA A 577 -28.91 17.54 -9.05
CA ALA A 577 -27.59 16.97 -9.36
C ALA A 577 -26.51 18.07 -9.46
N ALA A 578 -26.85 19.20 -10.07
CA ALA A 578 -25.96 20.35 -10.18
C ALA A 578 -25.63 20.98 -8.82
N ILE A 579 -26.63 21.13 -7.94
CA ILE A 579 -26.46 21.66 -6.58
C ILE A 579 -25.52 20.76 -5.77
N VAL A 580 -25.75 19.44 -5.79
CA VAL A 580 -24.88 18.50 -5.07
C VAL A 580 -23.46 18.55 -5.61
N ALA A 581 -23.26 18.60 -6.93
CA ALA A 581 -21.93 18.78 -7.52
C ALA A 581 -21.28 20.11 -7.08
N GLY A 582 -22.05 21.20 -7.01
CA GLY A 582 -21.62 22.49 -6.49
C GLY A 582 -21.18 22.40 -5.02
N VAL A 583 -21.95 21.73 -4.15
CA VAL A 583 -21.59 21.54 -2.73
C VAL A 583 -20.30 20.72 -2.61
N LEU A 584 -20.15 19.64 -3.37
CA LEU A 584 -18.93 18.83 -3.39
C LEU A 584 -17.72 19.66 -3.85
N SER A 585 -17.90 20.49 -4.88
CA SER A 585 -16.85 21.38 -5.39
C SER A 585 -16.47 22.49 -4.39
N LEU A 586 -17.46 23.06 -3.68
CA LEU A 586 -17.21 24.04 -2.62
C LEU A 586 -16.46 23.42 -1.44
N PHE A 587 -16.87 22.22 -1.00
CA PHE A 587 -16.13 21.47 0.02
C PHE A 587 -14.69 21.19 -0.42
N ASN A 588 -14.51 20.82 -1.70
CA ASN A 588 -13.19 20.60 -2.28
C ASN A 588 -12.32 21.87 -2.23
N LEU A 589 -12.89 23.02 -2.61
CA LEU A 589 -12.22 24.32 -2.57
C LEU A 589 -11.78 24.70 -1.14
N ILE A 590 -12.67 24.56 -0.16
CA ILE A 590 -12.38 24.83 1.26
C ILE A 590 -11.27 23.90 1.77
N ASN A 591 -11.34 22.62 1.41
CA ASN A 591 -10.35 21.64 1.83
C ASN A 591 -8.95 21.94 1.22
N LEU A 592 -8.89 22.30 -0.06
CA LEU A 592 -7.65 22.74 -0.71
C LEU A 592 -7.08 23.99 -0.04
N PHE A 593 -7.91 25.00 0.21
CA PHE A 593 -7.46 26.27 0.79
C PHE A 593 -6.82 26.05 2.17
N ASN A 594 -7.51 25.28 3.04
CA ASN A 594 -7.11 25.08 4.43
C ASN A 594 -5.99 24.05 4.63
N LYS A 595 -5.93 22.99 3.81
CA LYS A 595 -5.06 21.83 4.11
C LYS A 595 -3.97 21.58 3.09
N PHE A 596 -4.09 22.07 1.85
CA PHE A 596 -3.10 21.81 0.81
C PHE A 596 -1.91 22.76 0.95
N ASP A 597 -0.71 22.20 0.99
CA ASP A 597 0.54 22.95 1.02
C ASP A 597 1.13 23.03 -0.39
N GLU A 598 1.82 24.13 -0.69
CA GLU A 598 2.46 24.30 -2.01
C GLU A 598 3.57 23.25 -2.20
N THR A 599 3.54 22.55 -3.33
CA THR A 599 4.50 21.49 -3.64
C THR A 599 5.61 21.93 -4.57
N LEU A 600 5.47 23.08 -5.23
CA LEU A 600 6.50 23.70 -6.07
C LEU A 600 7.08 24.95 -5.39
N PRO A 601 8.25 24.84 -4.72
CA PRO A 601 8.92 25.97 -4.06
C PRO A 601 9.28 27.08 -5.03
N GLU A 602 9.28 28.34 -4.56
CA GLU A 602 9.58 29.52 -5.39
C GLU A 602 10.91 29.41 -6.15
N ALA A 603 11.94 28.85 -5.51
CA ALA A 603 13.25 28.64 -6.13
C ALA A 603 13.23 27.67 -7.33
N LYS A 604 12.26 26.74 -7.38
CA LYS A 604 12.12 25.73 -8.45
C LYS A 604 11.10 26.14 -9.53
N ARG A 605 10.39 27.27 -9.34
CA ARG A 605 9.43 27.79 -10.33
C ARG A 605 10.18 28.21 -11.59
N GLY A 606 9.62 27.86 -12.75
CA GLY A 606 10.31 28.00 -14.03
C GLY A 606 10.66 29.46 -14.35
N LYS A 607 11.97 29.77 -14.47
CA LYS A 607 12.50 31.01 -15.06
C LYS A 607 12.55 30.98 -16.60
N HIS A 608 11.99 29.94 -17.24
CA HIS A 608 12.07 29.79 -18.68
C HIS A 608 11.28 30.89 -19.40
N GLU A 609 11.97 31.58 -20.31
CA GLU A 609 11.40 32.26 -21.47
C GLU A 609 10.60 31.24 -22.29
N SER A 610 9.36 30.93 -21.90
CA SER A 610 8.47 30.31 -22.88
C SER A 610 8.23 31.39 -23.92
N GLU A 611 8.57 31.13 -25.18
CA GLU A 611 8.11 31.94 -26.30
C GLU A 611 6.63 32.23 -26.07
N ARG A 612 6.28 33.52 -26.03
CA ARG A 612 4.92 34.01 -25.80
C ARG A 612 4.07 33.62 -27.00
N SER A 613 3.65 32.38 -27.06
CA SER A 613 2.77 31.91 -28.12
C SER A 613 1.38 31.68 -27.55
N ALA A 614 0.49 32.63 -27.82
CA ALA A 614 -0.95 32.45 -27.66
C ALA A 614 -1.53 31.48 -28.72
N ASN A 615 -0.69 30.89 -29.58
CA ASN A 615 -1.10 29.99 -30.64
C ASN A 615 -1.15 28.54 -30.15
N PRO A 616 -2.34 27.92 -30.04
CA PRO A 616 -2.50 26.53 -29.60
C PRO A 616 -1.74 25.52 -30.46
N ILE A 617 -1.43 25.86 -31.71
CA ILE A 617 -0.72 24.97 -32.66
C ILE A 617 0.76 24.77 -32.23
N THR A 618 1.35 25.77 -31.58
CA THR A 618 2.73 25.66 -31.08
C THR A 618 2.89 24.69 -29.91
N LEU A 619 1.78 24.34 -29.22
CA LEU A 619 1.73 23.32 -28.17
C LEU A 619 2.00 21.89 -28.70
N PHE A 620 1.97 21.71 -30.01
CA PHE A 620 2.24 20.43 -30.69
C PHE A 620 3.62 20.35 -31.33
N LYS A 621 4.45 21.38 -31.19
CA LYS A 621 5.86 21.23 -31.58
C LYS A 621 6.46 20.11 -30.72
N PRO A 622 7.21 19.18 -31.30
CA PRO A 622 7.91 18.16 -30.53
C PRO A 622 8.71 18.81 -29.40
N LEU A 623 8.51 18.32 -28.18
CA LEU A 623 9.27 18.77 -27.03
C LEU A 623 10.74 18.34 -27.19
N PRO A 624 11.70 18.99 -26.51
CA PRO A 624 13.12 18.62 -26.62
C PRO A 624 13.40 17.19 -26.14
N TYR A 625 12.48 16.56 -25.41
CA TYR A 625 12.63 15.23 -24.82
C TYR A 625 12.01 14.15 -25.72
N LYS A 626 12.88 13.38 -26.41
CA LYS A 626 12.43 12.30 -27.32
C LYS A 626 11.54 11.26 -26.63
N GLY A 627 11.87 10.88 -25.39
CA GLY A 627 11.09 9.92 -24.59
C GLY A 627 9.67 10.42 -24.29
N VAL A 628 9.52 11.73 -24.01
CA VAL A 628 8.21 12.37 -23.82
C VAL A 628 7.39 12.33 -25.10
N ASN A 629 7.95 12.75 -26.24
CA ASN A 629 7.21 12.78 -27.50
C ASN A 629 6.71 11.40 -27.92
N LEU A 630 7.56 10.37 -27.79
CA LEU A 630 7.19 9.01 -28.14
C LEU A 630 6.09 8.47 -27.22
N THR A 631 6.17 8.78 -25.92
CA THR A 631 5.14 8.39 -24.95
C THR A 631 3.82 9.13 -25.21
N ASN A 632 3.87 10.44 -25.47
CA ASN A 632 2.73 11.28 -25.79
C ASN A 632 1.97 10.78 -27.02
N PHE A 633 2.69 10.48 -28.11
CA PHE A 633 2.05 10.01 -29.34
C PHE A 633 1.54 8.57 -29.20
N GLY A 634 2.30 7.68 -28.52
CA GLY A 634 1.82 6.34 -28.21
C GLY A 634 0.56 6.35 -27.35
N TYR A 635 0.48 7.24 -26.35
CA TYR A 635 -0.69 7.45 -25.51
C TYR A 635 -1.89 8.00 -26.30
N PHE A 636 -1.66 8.98 -27.18
CA PHE A 636 -2.68 9.51 -28.08
C PHE A 636 -3.32 8.41 -28.93
N LEU A 637 -2.50 7.59 -29.61
CA LEU A 637 -3.01 6.49 -30.45
C LEU A 637 -3.74 5.42 -29.64
N PHE A 638 -3.20 5.06 -28.47
CA PHE A 638 -3.89 4.15 -27.55
C PHE A 638 -5.27 4.70 -27.15
N LEU A 639 -5.34 5.96 -26.70
CA LEU A 639 -6.60 6.57 -26.28
C LEU A 639 -7.56 6.79 -27.44
N LEU A 640 -7.06 7.01 -28.65
CA LEU A 640 -7.91 7.17 -29.84
C LEU A 640 -8.73 5.90 -30.07
N ALA A 641 -8.08 4.74 -30.05
CA ALA A 641 -8.77 3.45 -30.16
C ALA A 641 -9.61 3.13 -28.92
N PHE A 642 -9.07 3.34 -27.73
CA PHE A 642 -9.74 3.00 -26.48
C PHE A 642 -11.02 3.83 -26.25
N SER A 643 -10.95 5.15 -26.43
CA SER A 643 -12.11 6.04 -26.23
C SER A 643 -13.19 5.87 -27.30
N GLY A 644 -12.79 5.58 -28.55
CA GLY A 644 -13.74 5.26 -29.60
C GLY A 644 -14.55 4.00 -29.28
N MET A 645 -13.86 2.96 -28.85
CA MET A 645 -14.49 1.72 -28.39
C MET A 645 -15.35 1.94 -27.13
N GLU A 646 -14.83 2.61 -26.11
CA GLU A 646 -15.55 2.94 -24.86
C GLU A 646 -16.90 3.63 -25.15
N PHE A 647 -16.91 4.57 -26.10
CA PHE A 647 -18.13 5.24 -26.53
C PHE A 647 -19.09 4.29 -27.26
N THR A 648 -18.59 3.53 -28.24
CA THR A 648 -19.42 2.61 -29.04
C THR A 648 -19.95 1.39 -28.28
N LEU A 649 -19.40 1.09 -27.12
CA LEU A 649 -19.78 -0.04 -26.26
C LEU A 649 -21.25 0.01 -25.83
N THR A 650 -21.74 1.20 -25.46
CA THR A 650 -23.13 1.36 -25.05
C THR A 650 -24.11 1.12 -26.20
N PHE A 651 -23.75 1.48 -27.43
CA PHE A 651 -24.52 1.17 -28.62
C PHE A 651 -24.51 -0.32 -28.93
N LEU A 652 -23.34 -0.98 -28.88
CA LEU A 652 -23.24 -2.42 -29.13
C LEU A 652 -24.07 -3.22 -28.13
N ALA A 653 -23.98 -2.87 -26.84
CA ALA A 653 -24.72 -3.55 -25.79
C ALA A 653 -26.25 -3.35 -25.93
N ALA A 654 -26.68 -2.15 -26.30
CA ALA A 654 -28.09 -1.87 -26.58
C ALA A 654 -28.57 -2.63 -27.83
N GLU A 655 -27.80 -2.60 -28.93
CA GLU A 655 -28.15 -3.25 -30.20
C GLU A 655 -28.22 -4.77 -30.10
N ARG A 656 -27.22 -5.40 -29.45
CA ARG A 656 -27.08 -6.87 -29.46
C ARG A 656 -27.73 -7.56 -28.27
N LEU A 657 -27.79 -6.90 -27.13
CA LEU A 657 -28.23 -7.50 -25.86
C LEU A 657 -29.43 -6.77 -25.26
N SER A 658 -29.97 -5.74 -25.93
CA SER A 658 -31.08 -4.93 -25.43
C SER A 658 -30.81 -4.32 -24.05
N TYR A 659 -29.55 -3.99 -23.76
CA TYR A 659 -29.17 -3.40 -22.49
C TYR A 659 -29.89 -2.07 -22.24
N SER A 660 -30.47 -1.95 -21.07
CA SER A 660 -31.06 -0.72 -20.57
C SER A 660 -29.98 0.25 -20.06
N SER A 661 -30.38 1.47 -19.71
CA SER A 661 -29.50 2.43 -19.03
C SER A 661 -28.93 1.88 -17.71
N MET A 662 -29.69 1.03 -17.02
CA MET A 662 -29.26 0.39 -15.76
C MET A 662 -28.23 -0.71 -16.00
N ASP A 663 -28.37 -1.49 -17.07
CA ASP A 663 -27.39 -2.51 -17.44
C ASP A 663 -26.05 -1.89 -17.84
N ASN A 664 -26.09 -0.76 -18.54
CA ASN A 664 -24.92 0.06 -18.81
C ASN A 664 -24.29 0.60 -17.52
N ALA A 665 -25.09 0.98 -16.52
CA ALA A 665 -24.55 1.40 -15.22
C ALA A 665 -23.80 0.25 -14.52
N TYR A 666 -24.35 -0.98 -14.52
CA TYR A 666 -23.66 -2.15 -13.98
C TYR A 666 -22.34 -2.45 -14.71
N MET A 667 -22.32 -2.28 -16.03
CA MET A 667 -21.13 -2.40 -16.84
C MET A 667 -20.01 -1.44 -16.40
N PHE A 668 -20.33 -0.16 -16.19
CA PHE A 668 -19.38 0.85 -15.72
C PHE A 668 -18.93 0.60 -14.27
N ILE A 669 -19.83 0.14 -13.39
CA ILE A 669 -19.49 -0.27 -12.02
C ILE A 669 -18.46 -1.41 -12.05
N PHE A 670 -18.69 -2.42 -12.89
CA PHE A 670 -17.75 -3.54 -13.05
C PHE A 670 -16.37 -3.07 -13.53
N ILE A 671 -16.32 -2.25 -14.59
CA ILE A 671 -15.06 -1.68 -15.10
C ILE A 671 -14.34 -0.90 -13.99
N GLY A 672 -15.04 -0.01 -13.31
CA GLY A 672 -14.48 0.80 -12.24
C GLY A 672 -13.94 -0.03 -11.08
N LEU A 673 -14.62 -1.10 -10.69
CA LEU A 673 -14.18 -2.01 -9.63
C LEU A 673 -12.88 -2.73 -10.03
N ILE A 674 -12.80 -3.25 -11.27
CA ILE A 674 -11.58 -3.88 -11.78
C ILE A 674 -10.43 -2.87 -11.86
N LEU A 675 -10.68 -1.65 -12.35
CA LEU A 675 -9.68 -0.58 -12.36
C LEU A 675 -9.14 -0.30 -10.96
N ALA A 676 -10.02 -0.11 -9.97
CA ALA A 676 -9.63 0.17 -8.60
C ALA A 676 -8.80 -0.98 -7.98
N LEU A 677 -9.21 -2.24 -8.20
CA LEU A 677 -8.50 -3.41 -7.70
C LEU A 677 -7.12 -3.56 -8.33
N VAL A 678 -7.01 -3.43 -9.65
CA VAL A 678 -5.73 -3.64 -10.36
C VAL A 678 -4.78 -2.46 -10.13
N GLN A 679 -5.26 -1.21 -10.15
CA GLN A 679 -4.42 -0.04 -9.88
C GLN A 679 -3.98 0.01 -8.42
N GLY A 680 -4.92 -0.22 -7.48
CA GLY A 680 -4.63 -0.18 -6.04
C GLY A 680 -3.84 -1.39 -5.53
N GLY A 681 -4.04 -2.56 -6.14
CA GLY A 681 -3.39 -3.82 -5.77
C GLY A 681 -2.09 -4.07 -6.54
N TYR A 682 -2.18 -4.26 -7.86
CA TYR A 682 -1.06 -4.73 -8.68
C TYR A 682 -0.13 -3.60 -9.12
N VAL A 683 -0.64 -2.57 -9.80
CA VAL A 683 0.18 -1.47 -10.33
C VAL A 683 0.93 -0.75 -9.21
N ARG A 684 0.21 -0.33 -8.16
CA ARG A 684 0.80 0.35 -7.01
C ARG A 684 1.89 -0.47 -6.30
N ARG A 685 1.86 -1.80 -6.34
CA ARG A 685 2.85 -2.65 -5.65
C ARG A 685 3.99 -3.08 -6.55
N LYS A 686 3.72 -3.37 -7.82
CA LYS A 686 4.65 -4.06 -8.73
C LYS A 686 5.17 -3.22 -9.89
N ALA A 687 4.65 -2.01 -10.14
CA ALA A 687 5.09 -1.17 -11.26
C ALA A 687 6.61 -0.94 -11.27
N HIS A 688 7.19 -0.54 -10.13
CA HIS A 688 8.64 -0.30 -10.01
C HIS A 688 9.49 -1.56 -10.26
N THR A 689 9.10 -2.72 -9.71
CA THR A 689 9.84 -3.99 -9.90
C THR A 689 9.71 -4.54 -11.31
N VAL A 690 8.56 -4.37 -11.96
CA VAL A 690 8.32 -4.88 -13.32
C VAL A 690 8.89 -3.92 -14.38
N GLY A 691 8.98 -2.64 -14.04
CA GLY A 691 9.27 -1.53 -14.93
C GLY A 691 8.00 -0.98 -15.61
N GLU A 692 7.84 0.34 -15.59
CA GLU A 692 6.66 1.05 -16.12
C GLU A 692 6.46 0.77 -17.61
N LYS A 693 7.55 0.76 -18.38
CA LYS A 693 7.52 0.45 -19.82
C LYS A 693 6.97 -0.97 -20.06
N ARG A 694 7.49 -1.96 -19.33
CA ARG A 694 7.09 -3.36 -19.48
C ARG A 694 5.63 -3.57 -19.06
N MET A 695 5.22 -2.96 -17.95
CA MET A 695 3.84 -3.02 -17.46
C MET A 695 2.86 -2.34 -18.44
N ALA A 696 3.22 -1.18 -19.02
CA ALA A 696 2.41 -0.54 -20.05
C ALA A 696 2.26 -1.42 -21.30
N LEU A 697 3.32 -2.08 -21.75
CA LEU A 697 3.26 -3.03 -22.88
C LEU A 697 2.37 -4.23 -22.58
N GLN A 698 2.48 -4.83 -21.38
CA GLN A 698 1.58 -5.89 -20.93
C GLN A 698 0.12 -5.42 -20.98
N GLY A 699 -0.16 -4.20 -20.54
CA GLY A 699 -1.49 -3.61 -20.60
C GLY A 699 -2.03 -3.44 -22.02
N LEU A 700 -1.21 -2.90 -22.93
CA LEU A 700 -1.60 -2.73 -24.35
C LEU A 700 -1.90 -4.08 -25.02
N VAL A 701 -1.09 -5.10 -24.76
CA VAL A 701 -1.32 -6.46 -25.28
C VAL A 701 -2.60 -7.07 -24.68
N THR A 702 -2.87 -6.81 -23.39
CA THR A 702 -4.05 -7.33 -22.69
C THR A 702 -5.36 -6.74 -23.22
N ILE A 703 -5.35 -5.53 -23.78
CA ILE A 703 -6.53 -4.88 -24.36
C ILE A 703 -7.01 -5.60 -25.64
N ILE A 704 -6.10 -6.17 -26.44
CA ILE A 704 -6.40 -6.82 -27.72
C ILE A 704 -7.45 -7.95 -27.60
N PRO A 705 -7.28 -8.97 -26.72
CA PRO A 705 -8.31 -10.00 -26.55
C PRO A 705 -9.62 -9.40 -26.03
N GLY A 706 -9.58 -8.37 -25.19
CA GLY A 706 -10.78 -7.67 -24.72
C GLY A 706 -11.61 -7.06 -25.85
N LEU A 707 -10.93 -6.38 -26.79
CA LEU A 707 -11.56 -5.83 -27.99
C LEU A 707 -12.18 -6.92 -28.87
N ILE A 708 -11.44 -7.99 -29.12
CA ILE A 708 -11.91 -9.10 -29.96
C ILE A 708 -13.15 -9.75 -29.33
N LEU A 709 -13.13 -10.02 -28.03
CA LEU A 709 -14.26 -10.62 -27.30
C LEU A 709 -15.52 -9.76 -27.39
N ILE A 710 -15.40 -8.43 -27.27
CA ILE A 710 -16.55 -7.53 -27.39
C ILE A 710 -17.06 -7.49 -28.83
N GLY A 711 -16.15 -7.48 -29.82
CA GLY A 711 -16.52 -7.57 -31.24
C GLY A 711 -17.39 -8.80 -31.57
N PHE A 712 -17.11 -9.93 -30.92
CA PHE A 712 -17.87 -11.19 -31.03
C PHE A 712 -19.02 -11.33 -30.05
N ALA A 713 -19.22 -10.39 -29.13
CA ALA A 713 -20.15 -10.58 -28.03
C ALA A 713 -21.60 -10.70 -28.53
N GLN A 714 -22.22 -11.83 -28.20
CA GLN A 714 -23.65 -12.14 -28.36
C GLN A 714 -24.32 -12.52 -27.04
N SER A 715 -23.59 -12.42 -25.93
CA SER A 715 -24.09 -12.68 -24.58
C SER A 715 -23.44 -11.74 -23.58
N SER A 716 -24.13 -11.48 -22.47
CA SER A 716 -23.61 -10.64 -21.38
C SER A 716 -22.27 -11.13 -20.85
N TRP A 717 -22.10 -12.45 -20.70
CA TRP A 717 -20.84 -13.04 -20.23
C TRP A 717 -19.64 -12.64 -21.09
N LEU A 718 -19.77 -12.70 -22.42
CA LEU A 718 -18.69 -12.34 -23.34
C LEU A 718 -18.37 -10.84 -23.27
N VAL A 719 -19.38 -9.99 -23.10
CA VAL A 719 -19.16 -8.55 -22.84
C VAL A 719 -18.34 -8.38 -21.57
N TYR A 720 -18.78 -8.93 -20.44
CA TYR A 720 -18.06 -8.79 -19.16
C TYR A 720 -16.65 -9.39 -19.18
N ALA A 721 -16.44 -10.51 -19.88
CA ALA A 721 -15.11 -11.08 -20.09
C ALA A 721 -14.22 -10.13 -20.90
N GLY A 722 -14.73 -9.55 -21.99
CA GLY A 722 -14.01 -8.55 -22.75
C GLY A 722 -13.68 -7.30 -21.93
N LEU A 723 -14.65 -6.80 -21.16
CA LEU A 723 -14.47 -5.66 -20.26
C LEU A 723 -13.45 -5.91 -19.17
N PHE A 724 -13.35 -7.13 -18.65
CA PHE A 724 -12.31 -7.50 -17.70
C PHE A 724 -10.92 -7.25 -18.31
N PHE A 725 -10.66 -7.75 -19.53
CA PHE A 725 -9.38 -7.53 -20.21
C PHE A 725 -9.13 -6.06 -20.52
N LEU A 726 -10.16 -5.31 -20.93
CA LEU A 726 -10.03 -3.87 -21.17
C LEU A 726 -9.72 -3.08 -19.90
N ALA A 727 -10.41 -3.37 -18.80
CA ALA A 727 -10.21 -2.73 -17.52
C ALA A 727 -8.83 -3.08 -16.95
N VAL A 728 -8.44 -4.36 -16.97
CA VAL A 728 -7.08 -4.78 -16.56
C VAL A 728 -6.05 -4.08 -17.45
N GLY A 729 -6.16 -4.15 -18.77
CA GLY A 729 -5.15 -3.58 -19.65
C GLY A 729 -5.01 -2.06 -19.51
N SER A 730 -6.11 -1.32 -19.53
CA SER A 730 -6.09 0.15 -19.34
C SER A 730 -5.59 0.57 -17.95
N SER A 731 -5.86 -0.24 -16.91
CA SER A 731 -5.34 -0.01 -15.56
C SER A 731 -3.82 -0.05 -15.48
N LEU A 732 -3.16 -0.85 -16.32
CA LEU A 732 -1.70 -0.94 -16.43
C LEU A 732 -1.14 0.20 -17.29
N VAL A 733 -1.79 0.50 -18.43
CA VAL A 733 -1.30 1.48 -19.41
C VAL A 733 -1.30 2.90 -18.86
N ILE A 734 -2.45 3.39 -18.37
CA ILE A 734 -2.63 4.82 -18.07
C ILE A 734 -1.67 5.32 -16.97
N PRO A 735 -1.56 4.66 -15.80
CA PRO A 735 -0.65 5.12 -14.75
C PRO A 735 0.83 5.02 -15.16
N CYS A 736 1.21 3.95 -15.87
CA CYS A 736 2.59 3.72 -16.28
C CYS A 736 3.04 4.70 -17.35
N LEU A 737 2.22 4.99 -18.37
CA LEU A 737 2.56 6.00 -19.39
C LEU A 737 2.59 7.41 -18.79
N THR A 738 1.69 7.72 -17.85
CA THR A 738 1.73 9.00 -17.11
C THR A 738 3.01 9.12 -16.28
N SER A 739 3.41 8.04 -15.62
CA SER A 739 4.67 7.97 -14.85
C SER A 739 5.89 8.17 -15.75
N LEU A 740 5.95 7.48 -16.90
CA LEU A 740 7.04 7.61 -17.87
C LEU A 740 7.19 9.04 -18.40
N VAL A 741 6.09 9.71 -18.76
CA VAL A 741 6.12 11.11 -19.19
C VAL A 741 6.72 12.00 -18.10
N SER A 742 6.32 11.79 -16.85
CA SER A 742 6.85 12.55 -15.72
C SER A 742 8.35 12.28 -15.50
N MET A 743 8.79 11.02 -15.61
CA MET A 743 10.20 10.65 -15.43
C MET A 743 11.12 11.14 -16.55
N TYR A 744 10.63 11.26 -17.79
CA TYR A 744 11.40 11.87 -18.89
C TYR A 744 11.44 13.40 -18.86
N SER A 745 10.73 14.03 -17.93
CA SER A 745 10.57 15.48 -17.86
C SER A 745 11.40 16.05 -16.72
N PRO A 746 12.09 17.19 -16.92
CA PRO A 746 12.72 17.91 -15.81
C PRO A 746 11.71 18.39 -14.78
N ALA A 747 12.14 18.50 -13.52
CA ALA A 747 11.30 18.91 -12.40
C ALA A 747 10.61 20.28 -12.62
N GLN A 748 11.27 21.21 -13.32
CA GLN A 748 10.78 22.59 -13.52
C GLN A 748 9.70 22.71 -14.61
N SER A 749 9.52 21.68 -15.44
CA SER A 749 8.59 21.69 -16.59
C SER A 749 7.52 20.60 -16.47
N GLN A 750 7.37 20.00 -15.29
CA GLN A 750 6.41 18.91 -15.04
C GLN A 750 4.99 19.32 -15.43
N GLY A 751 4.55 20.53 -15.07
CA GLY A 751 3.20 21.03 -15.35
C GLY A 751 2.94 21.15 -16.85
N HIS A 752 3.84 21.80 -17.60
CA HIS A 752 3.72 21.96 -19.04
C HIS A 752 3.72 20.61 -19.77
N VAL A 753 4.67 19.73 -19.48
CA VAL A 753 4.81 18.44 -20.18
C VAL A 753 3.61 17.52 -19.89
N ILE A 754 3.20 17.43 -18.62
CA ILE A 754 2.00 16.67 -18.24
C ILE A 754 0.75 17.32 -18.83
N GLY A 755 0.71 18.65 -18.93
CA GLY A 755 -0.35 19.40 -19.60
C GLY A 755 -0.50 19.00 -21.07
N VAL A 756 0.60 18.91 -21.82
CA VAL A 756 0.61 18.42 -23.21
C VAL A 756 0.16 16.96 -23.29
N PHE A 757 0.63 16.10 -22.39
CA PHE A 757 0.20 14.70 -22.34
C PHE A 757 -1.32 14.56 -22.12
N ARG A 758 -1.89 15.34 -21.19
CA ARG A 758 -3.33 15.37 -20.93
C ARG A 758 -4.12 15.96 -22.10
N SER A 759 -3.60 17.02 -22.72
CA SER A 759 -4.18 17.65 -23.90
C SER A 759 -4.33 16.66 -25.06
N LEU A 760 -3.27 15.90 -25.37
CA LEU A 760 -3.33 14.85 -26.39
C LEU A 760 -4.34 13.77 -26.06
N GLY A 761 -4.42 13.35 -24.79
CA GLY A 761 -5.45 12.41 -24.36
C GLY A 761 -6.87 12.95 -24.51
N ALA A 762 -7.09 14.24 -24.27
CA ALA A 762 -8.38 14.90 -24.46
C ALA A 762 -8.74 15.01 -25.95
N LEU A 763 -7.76 15.33 -26.82
CA LEU A 763 -7.95 15.32 -28.28
C LEU A 763 -8.32 13.93 -28.79
N ALA A 764 -7.67 12.89 -28.29
CA ALA A 764 -8.01 11.51 -28.62
C ALA A 764 -9.46 11.17 -28.24
N ARG A 765 -9.97 11.67 -27.11
CA ARG A 765 -11.37 11.52 -26.68
C ARG A 765 -12.38 12.32 -27.50
N VAL A 766 -11.94 13.31 -28.28
CA VAL A 766 -12.79 14.01 -29.26
C VAL A 766 -12.85 13.21 -30.56
N ILE A 767 -11.69 12.83 -31.10
CA ILE A 767 -11.60 12.20 -32.42
C ILE A 767 -12.04 10.73 -32.38
N GLY A 768 -11.67 10.00 -31.33
CA GLY A 768 -11.89 8.56 -31.18
C GLY A 768 -13.36 8.17 -31.32
N PRO A 769 -14.28 8.73 -30.51
CA PRO A 769 -15.72 8.49 -30.62
C PRO A 769 -16.27 8.80 -32.01
N ILE A 770 -15.87 9.89 -32.65
CA ILE A 770 -16.36 10.27 -33.99
C ILE A 770 -15.96 9.20 -35.01
N VAL A 771 -14.66 8.84 -35.06
CA VAL A 771 -14.15 7.85 -36.01
C VAL A 771 -14.75 6.48 -35.76
N ALA A 772 -14.78 6.02 -34.50
CA ALA A 772 -15.34 4.72 -34.15
C ALA A 772 -16.83 4.63 -34.48
N SER A 773 -17.60 5.70 -34.25
CA SER A 773 -19.02 5.68 -34.53
C SER A 773 -19.32 5.71 -36.04
N LEU A 774 -18.56 6.48 -36.84
CA LEU A 774 -18.64 6.42 -38.30
C LEU A 774 -18.37 5.01 -38.82
N VAL A 775 -17.34 4.34 -38.30
CA VAL A 775 -17.02 2.95 -38.65
C VAL A 775 -18.14 1.99 -38.21
N TYR A 776 -18.69 2.20 -37.01
CA TYR A 776 -19.76 1.40 -36.43
C TYR A 776 -20.98 1.35 -37.35
N TRP A 777 -21.48 2.51 -37.77
CA TRP A 777 -22.70 2.59 -38.59
C TRP A 777 -22.43 2.29 -40.07
N ARG A 778 -21.27 2.67 -40.60
CA ARG A 778 -20.96 2.46 -42.02
C ARG A 778 -20.71 1.00 -42.37
N TYR A 779 -20.09 0.24 -41.47
CA TYR A 779 -19.65 -1.14 -41.73
C TYR A 779 -20.40 -2.17 -40.89
N SER A 780 -20.20 -2.16 -39.57
CA SER A 780 -20.92 -3.04 -38.64
C SER A 780 -20.64 -2.66 -37.18
N SER A 781 -21.50 -3.11 -36.27
CA SER A 781 -21.27 -2.96 -34.83
C SER A 781 -19.97 -3.61 -34.32
N ALA A 782 -19.43 -4.62 -35.02
CA ALA A 782 -18.17 -5.26 -34.65
C ALA A 782 -16.92 -4.52 -35.15
N ALA A 783 -17.04 -3.75 -36.24
CA ALA A 783 -15.90 -3.21 -36.97
C ALA A 783 -14.97 -2.30 -36.14
N PRO A 784 -15.47 -1.39 -35.27
CA PRO A 784 -14.61 -0.54 -34.45
C PRO A 784 -13.68 -1.34 -33.52
N TYR A 785 -14.13 -2.50 -33.05
CA TYR A 785 -13.40 -3.34 -32.11
C TYR A 785 -12.27 -4.11 -32.79
N TYR A 786 -12.53 -4.70 -33.97
CA TYR A 786 -11.50 -5.40 -34.74
C TYR A 786 -10.47 -4.44 -35.32
N LEU A 787 -10.92 -3.29 -35.84
CA LEU A 787 -9.98 -2.27 -36.32
C LEU A 787 -9.17 -1.69 -35.15
N GLY A 788 -9.80 -1.47 -34.00
CA GLY A 788 -9.11 -1.05 -32.78
C GLY A 788 -8.04 -2.06 -32.33
N SER A 789 -8.32 -3.37 -32.40
CA SER A 789 -7.37 -4.39 -31.96
C SER A 789 -6.13 -4.47 -32.85
N ILE A 790 -6.31 -4.31 -34.16
CA ILE A 790 -5.21 -4.20 -35.14
C ILE A 790 -4.46 -2.88 -34.94
N PHE A 791 -5.19 -1.77 -34.75
CA PHE A 791 -4.60 -0.44 -34.60
C PHE A 791 -3.67 -0.34 -33.38
N LEU A 792 -3.98 -1.05 -32.29
CA LEU A 792 -3.15 -1.07 -31.07
C LEU A 792 -1.75 -1.65 -31.27
N ILE A 793 -1.48 -2.37 -32.37
CA ILE A 793 -0.12 -2.82 -32.70
C ILE A 793 0.82 -1.61 -32.88
N ILE A 794 0.33 -0.49 -33.40
CA ILE A 794 1.12 0.73 -33.62
C ILE A 794 1.65 1.29 -32.28
N PRO A 795 0.80 1.66 -31.30
CA PRO A 795 1.30 2.13 -30.01
C PRO A 795 2.13 1.08 -29.27
N ILE A 796 1.87 -0.22 -29.43
CA ILE A 796 2.73 -1.29 -28.85
C ILE A 796 4.17 -1.17 -29.37
N LEU A 797 4.34 -1.10 -30.70
CA LEU A 797 5.66 -0.97 -31.33
C LEU A 797 6.36 0.34 -30.94
N MET A 798 5.61 1.42 -30.78
CA MET A 798 6.15 2.71 -30.36
C MET A 798 6.64 2.68 -28.90
N ILE A 799 5.80 2.20 -27.98
CA ILE A 799 6.15 2.12 -26.55
C ILE A 799 7.29 1.12 -26.32
N ALA A 800 7.39 0.06 -27.13
CA ALA A 800 8.49 -0.89 -27.08
C ALA A 800 9.87 -0.25 -27.37
N ARG A 801 9.89 0.85 -28.13
CA ARG A 801 11.11 1.61 -28.47
C ARG A 801 11.48 2.70 -27.45
N LEU A 802 10.71 2.87 -26.38
CA LEU A 802 11.07 3.83 -25.34
C LEU A 802 12.42 3.49 -24.69
N PRO A 803 13.30 4.46 -24.43
CA PRO A 803 14.50 4.24 -23.65
C PRO A 803 14.15 3.84 -22.21
N SER A 804 15.11 3.36 -21.42
CA SER A 804 14.91 3.33 -19.97
C SER A 804 14.97 4.77 -19.44
N PRO A 805 14.10 5.17 -18.49
CA PRO A 805 14.26 6.44 -17.80
C PRO A 805 15.67 6.48 -17.20
N GLN A 806 16.45 7.50 -17.53
CA GLN A 806 17.74 7.70 -16.86
C GLN A 806 17.46 8.03 -15.41
N GLU A 807 18.14 7.34 -14.47
CA GLU A 807 18.22 7.84 -13.10
C GLU A 807 18.99 9.16 -13.18
N THR A 808 18.26 10.27 -13.22
CA THR A 808 18.85 11.58 -12.99
C THR A 808 19.38 11.55 -11.58
N ASN A 809 20.71 11.49 -11.42
CA ASN A 809 21.37 11.87 -10.18
C ASN A 809 20.94 13.30 -9.88
N GLU A 810 19.93 13.47 -9.02
CA GLU A 810 19.63 14.75 -8.37
C GLU A 810 20.68 15.05 -7.31
#